data_AF-A0AA43JC05-F1
#
_entry.id   AF-A0AA43JC05-F1
#
_cell.length_a   1.000
_cell.length_b   1.000
_cell.length_c   1.000
_cell.angle_alpha   90.00
_cell.angle_beta   90.00
_cell.angle_gamma   90.00
#
_symmetry.space_group_name_H-M   'P 1'
#
loop_
_entity.id
_entity.type
_entity.pdbx_description
1 polymer ?
#
loop_
_entity_poly.entity_id
_entity_poly.type
_entity_poly.pdbx_seq_one_letter_code
_entity_poly.pdbx_strand_id
1 'polypeptide(L)'
;MSTLNRWLQQNSKDSFEQQCQQLTNLLRAKEQALETTSHELKVKNAAMQMLEQKIMSSETQSTSTQRELIARAERVKALEAEIAAQSKHLTDVEAEGVAARHRVSDLNATIGALANELRGAQQACQNAEQTHEVLKEEVRVLREHITQLNEGLVDRDHLRARVEKLESVQDRVHQLEVELSDREAAHRGALQQFEQSLVERDHRISEFDNNMAARIDELREAQQAYRAAEHTQEVLKEEIRVLRDHIAQLNNDLADRDRLRAHLEKLASVQDRVHQLEVELSNREAVHRGAIQQFEQLLAERDGRIGEFNASAVAQLDELREAQQACQTAGHTQEVLKEENRVLRDQIGQLNKDLADRDRLRANLEKLSKVQDRVHQLEVELSDREAAHRGILQQFEQSLAERDRRISEFDTNTAAQTEKLHEAQQVCRTAEQAQEVLKEEIRVLRDYIAQLNEGLADRDQLRAEVEKLAKVRNRVHQLEVELSDREAAHRGTLQQFEQSLAERDTRISEFNASAVVQLDEVRVAQQAYQDSEHAQELLKEDIRVLHNRIAQLNEDLADRDRLRTQLKKLESVQSRVHQLEVELSDREAVHRGTNKQLEQSLAERDRRISKFDANAAAQTDKLHEAQQACRTAEQTQEVLKEEIRVLRDQIAQLKEGLADRDQLRAQVKKLESARDRVHQLEVELSDREAVHRGTIQQLEQSIAERDRRVSEFDSLAAAQAAEVQDTLEACRTAEQAREVHKEEIRVLREQIAQLNKDLVGRDRLRAQVEKLESIQARVHQLEVELSDREAAHRSTIKQIEKSLAERDRRIDELMPTINLLREKGTELKELEKKYARTVQEHKSEVAQFQEQCAAQEQLREQLQLTEQQLQGRDEQMANLNRQLQDLQAERQHLAQTVQSIPGKDEQIDRLQQRLKELRGTLREKAVPAKTAPTKEGSRQARQNGAELNTPAGQPKVTKNKQEDDLKKIHGIGPAFAQTLHKLGTHTFIQIARWKPEDIEKIAKKLETDPERIKREKWIADAKKQHYQKYGERL
;
A
#
# COMPACT_ATOMS: atom_id res chain seq x y z
N MET A 1 -94.11 -0.97 216.30
CA MET A 1 -95.44 -1.43 216.76
C MET A 1 -96.39 -1.29 215.56
N SER A 2 -97.24 -2.25 215.17
CA SER A 2 -97.49 -3.60 215.70
C SER A 2 -98.30 -4.48 214.72
N THR A 3 -97.67 -5.18 213.76
CA THR A 3 -98.33 -6.21 212.91
C THR A 3 -97.42 -7.42 212.57
N LEU A 4 -97.59 -8.60 213.19
CA LEU A 4 -97.86 -8.74 214.62
C LEU A 4 -96.98 -7.72 215.37
N ASN A 5 -95.70 -7.48 215.02
CA ASN A 5 -94.54 -8.38 214.93
C ASN A 5 -94.46 -9.63 213.98
N ARG A 6 -94.88 -9.62 212.69
CA ARG A 6 -94.98 -10.89 211.89
C ARG A 6 -93.87 -11.18 210.86
N TRP A 7 -93.25 -10.19 210.21
CA TRP A 7 -92.17 -10.48 209.23
C TRP A 7 -90.75 -10.38 209.81
N LEU A 8 -90.63 -10.17 211.13
CA LEU A 8 -89.36 -9.81 211.79
C LEU A 8 -88.67 -11.00 212.49
N GLN A 9 -88.81 -12.23 211.96
CA GLN A 9 -88.35 -13.43 212.67
C GLN A 9 -87.78 -14.60 211.82
N GLN A 10 -87.40 -14.38 210.54
CA GLN A 10 -86.76 -15.44 209.74
C GLN A 10 -85.73 -14.90 208.71
N ASN A 11 -84.45 -14.96 209.13
CA ASN A 11 -83.23 -15.33 208.39
C ASN A 11 -82.96 -14.79 206.96
N SER A 12 -81.75 -14.36 206.59
CA SER A 12 -80.48 -14.15 207.35
C SER A 12 -79.59 -13.12 206.61
N LYS A 13 -78.51 -12.64 207.25
CA LYS A 13 -77.72 -11.50 206.73
C LYS A 13 -76.67 -11.86 205.68
N ASP A 14 -76.14 -13.07 205.73
CA ASP A 14 -74.86 -13.44 205.08
C ASP A 14 -74.98 -13.63 203.55
N SER A 15 -76.20 -13.79 203.04
CA SER A 15 -76.49 -14.01 201.61
C SER A 15 -76.12 -12.81 200.72
N PHE A 16 -76.15 -11.59 201.25
CA PHE A 16 -76.02 -10.37 200.43
C PHE A 16 -74.56 -10.03 200.08
N GLU A 17 -73.64 -10.12 201.04
CA GLU A 17 -72.21 -9.84 200.79
C GLU A 17 -71.58 -10.86 199.82
N GLN A 18 -71.99 -12.13 199.91
CA GLN A 18 -71.45 -13.19 199.06
C GLN A 18 -71.82 -12.99 197.57
N GLN A 19 -73.00 -12.44 197.28
CA GLN A 19 -73.44 -12.12 195.92
C GLN A 19 -72.68 -10.93 195.32
N CYS A 20 -72.44 -9.87 196.10
CA CYS A 20 -71.64 -8.73 195.65
C CYS A 20 -70.21 -9.14 195.27
N GLN A 21 -69.55 -9.95 196.11
CA GLN A 21 -68.17 -10.38 195.87
C GLN A 21 -68.02 -11.22 194.59
N GLN A 22 -69.03 -12.05 194.27
CA GLN A 22 -69.06 -12.83 193.02
C GLN A 22 -69.20 -11.93 191.79
N LEU A 23 -70.06 -10.92 191.82
CA LEU A 23 -70.24 -9.97 190.72
C LEU A 23 -68.98 -9.15 190.44
N THR A 24 -68.27 -8.67 191.48
CA THR A 24 -67.01 -7.92 191.31
C THR A 24 -65.92 -8.77 190.64
N ASN A 25 -65.79 -10.04 191.02
CA ASN A 25 -64.81 -10.94 190.41
C ASN A 25 -65.16 -11.27 188.94
N LEU A 26 -66.44 -11.45 188.63
CA LEU A 26 -66.91 -11.73 187.27
C LEU A 26 -66.71 -10.51 186.35
N LEU A 27 -66.98 -9.29 186.85
CA LEU A 27 -66.68 -8.05 186.15
C LEU A 27 -65.19 -7.92 185.83
N ARG A 28 -64.30 -8.07 186.82
CA ARG A 28 -62.84 -7.97 186.60
C ARG A 28 -62.31 -9.00 185.58
N ALA A 29 -62.87 -10.22 185.59
CA ALA A 29 -62.52 -11.24 184.60
C ALA A 29 -63.02 -10.88 183.17
N LYS A 30 -64.18 -10.23 183.05
CA LYS A 30 -64.68 -9.69 181.77
C LYS A 30 -63.87 -8.49 181.27
N GLU A 31 -63.41 -7.65 182.19
CA GLU A 31 -62.57 -6.48 181.93
C GLU A 31 -61.20 -6.90 181.35
N GLN A 32 -60.52 -7.86 181.98
CA GLN A 32 -59.28 -8.44 181.45
C GLN A 32 -59.45 -9.14 180.08
N ALA A 33 -60.60 -9.79 179.84
CA ALA A 33 -60.91 -10.38 178.54
C ALA A 33 -61.19 -9.32 177.44
N LEU A 34 -61.67 -8.12 177.83
CA LEU A 34 -61.81 -6.98 176.94
C LEU A 34 -60.46 -6.34 176.62
N GLU A 35 -59.53 -6.27 177.58
CA GLU A 35 -58.18 -5.77 177.34
C GLU A 35 -57.37 -6.67 176.41
N THR A 36 -57.41 -7.99 176.59
CA THR A 36 -56.70 -8.93 175.69
C THR A 36 -57.27 -8.92 174.28
N THR A 37 -58.58 -8.91 174.12
CA THR A 37 -59.22 -8.81 172.78
C THR A 37 -58.98 -7.44 172.13
N SER A 38 -58.93 -6.34 172.91
CA SER A 38 -58.51 -5.03 172.41
C SER A 38 -57.04 -5.01 171.95
N HIS A 39 -56.15 -5.68 172.68
CA HIS A 39 -54.74 -5.82 172.29
C HIS A 39 -54.57 -6.66 171.02
N GLU A 40 -55.26 -7.80 170.91
CA GLU A 40 -55.30 -8.60 169.69
C GLU A 40 -55.79 -7.80 168.48
N LEU A 41 -56.86 -7.01 168.63
CA LEU A 41 -57.36 -6.17 167.55
C LEU A 41 -56.35 -5.09 167.14
N LYS A 42 -55.62 -4.49 168.09
CA LYS A 42 -54.53 -3.54 167.78
C LYS A 42 -53.38 -4.21 167.03
N VAL A 43 -52.97 -5.41 167.44
CA VAL A 43 -51.92 -6.19 166.74
C VAL A 43 -52.37 -6.59 165.34
N LYS A 44 -53.61 -7.07 165.18
CA LYS A 44 -54.21 -7.41 163.88
C LYS A 44 -54.31 -6.18 162.96
N ASN A 45 -54.71 -5.02 163.49
CA ASN A 45 -54.80 -3.79 162.71
C ASN A 45 -53.41 -3.27 162.27
N ALA A 46 -52.39 -3.32 163.13
CA ALA A 46 -51.02 -2.98 162.76
C ALA A 46 -50.43 -3.95 161.71
N ALA A 47 -50.75 -5.25 161.80
CA ALA A 47 -50.40 -6.22 160.78
C ALA A 47 -51.12 -5.96 159.44
N MET A 48 -52.38 -5.52 159.48
CA MET A 48 -53.14 -5.15 158.29
C MET A 48 -52.55 -3.90 157.60
N GLN A 49 -52.22 -2.85 158.36
CA GLN A 49 -51.53 -1.66 157.83
C GLN A 49 -50.17 -2.01 157.19
N MET A 50 -49.42 -2.95 157.77
CA MET A 50 -48.17 -3.45 157.16
C MET A 50 -48.40 -4.30 155.90
N LEU A 51 -49.57 -4.92 155.72
CA LEU A 51 -49.93 -5.59 154.48
C LEU A 51 -50.40 -4.58 153.42
N GLU A 52 -51.22 -3.60 153.78
CA GLU A 52 -51.63 -2.48 152.92
C GLU A 52 -50.41 -1.72 152.37
N GLN A 53 -49.46 -1.35 153.24
CA GLN A 53 -48.23 -0.68 152.83
C GLN A 53 -47.37 -1.55 151.88
N LYS A 54 -47.34 -2.87 152.09
CA LYS A 54 -46.66 -3.80 151.18
C LYS A 54 -47.37 -3.91 149.83
N ILE A 55 -48.71 -3.98 149.82
CA ILE A 55 -49.50 -3.99 148.58
C ILE A 55 -49.24 -2.71 147.77
N MET A 56 -49.34 -1.54 148.40
CA MET A 56 -49.01 -0.25 147.76
C MET A 56 -47.56 -0.21 147.22
N SER A 57 -46.59 -0.80 147.94
CA SER A 57 -45.21 -0.91 147.44
C SER A 57 -45.07 -1.87 146.25
N SER A 58 -45.88 -2.93 146.20
CA SER A 58 -45.90 -3.90 145.10
C SER A 58 -46.62 -3.35 143.86
N GLU A 59 -47.67 -2.55 144.03
CA GLU A 59 -48.40 -1.90 142.93
C GLU A 59 -47.59 -0.75 142.31
N THR A 60 -46.87 0.03 143.12
CA THR A 60 -45.94 1.05 142.63
C THR A 60 -44.74 0.44 141.92
N GLN A 61 -44.20 -0.70 142.39
CA GLN A 61 -43.20 -1.47 141.65
C GLN A 61 -43.76 -2.04 140.33
N SER A 62 -44.94 -2.67 140.37
CA SER A 62 -45.61 -3.23 139.18
C SER A 62 -45.81 -2.17 138.09
N THR A 63 -46.43 -1.04 138.44
CA THR A 63 -46.66 0.08 137.51
C THR A 63 -45.36 0.72 137.01
N SER A 64 -44.28 0.72 137.80
CA SER A 64 -42.95 1.12 137.32
C SER A 64 -42.40 0.15 136.28
N THR A 65 -42.42 -1.16 136.54
CA THR A 65 -41.94 -2.17 135.58
C THR A 65 -42.78 -2.21 134.30
N GLN A 66 -44.08 -1.94 134.38
CA GLN A 66 -44.96 -1.84 133.22
C GLN A 66 -44.65 -0.61 132.35
N ARG A 67 -44.29 0.54 132.96
CA ARG A 67 -43.79 1.71 132.22
C ARG A 67 -42.45 1.43 131.55
N GLU A 68 -41.53 0.75 132.23
CA GLU A 68 -40.26 0.32 131.61
C GLU A 68 -40.48 -0.64 130.43
N LEU A 69 -41.43 -1.57 130.53
CA LEU A 69 -41.76 -2.48 129.43
C LEU A 69 -42.33 -1.74 128.21
N ILE A 70 -43.17 -0.72 128.42
CA ILE A 70 -43.68 0.13 127.34
C ILE A 70 -42.54 0.90 126.68
N ALA A 71 -41.69 1.58 127.45
CA ALA A 71 -40.55 2.34 126.92
C ALA A 71 -39.53 1.44 126.18
N ARG A 72 -39.34 0.19 126.64
CA ARG A 72 -38.52 -0.81 125.94
C ARG A 72 -39.18 -1.26 124.63
N ALA A 73 -40.50 -1.47 124.60
CA ALA A 73 -41.22 -1.84 123.39
C ALA A 73 -41.22 -0.71 122.33
N GLU A 74 -41.33 0.54 122.75
CA GLU A 74 -41.17 1.71 121.87
C GLU A 74 -39.75 1.81 121.31
N ARG A 75 -38.73 1.55 122.15
CA ARG A 75 -37.33 1.51 121.69
C ARG A 75 -37.04 0.37 120.73
N VAL A 76 -37.67 -0.80 120.89
CA VAL A 76 -37.58 -1.90 119.91
C VAL A 76 -38.17 -1.47 118.57
N LYS A 77 -39.37 -0.87 118.55
CA LYS A 77 -39.98 -0.36 117.31
C LYS A 77 -39.13 0.71 116.61
N ALA A 78 -38.46 1.58 117.37
CA ALA A 78 -37.54 2.56 116.80
C ALA A 78 -36.34 1.88 116.11
N LEU A 79 -35.75 0.85 116.74
CA LEU A 79 -34.65 0.08 116.16
C LEU A 79 -35.11 -0.78 114.96
N GLU A 80 -36.31 -1.34 114.98
CA GLU A 80 -36.91 -2.05 113.84
C GLU A 80 -37.07 -1.10 112.62
N ALA A 81 -37.54 0.13 112.84
CA ALA A 81 -37.64 1.16 111.81
C ALA A 81 -36.26 1.62 111.28
N GLU A 82 -35.27 1.76 112.17
CA GLU A 82 -33.89 2.11 111.80
C GLU A 82 -33.23 1.00 110.97
N ILE A 83 -33.39 -0.28 111.36
CA ILE A 83 -32.92 -1.44 110.60
C ILE A 83 -33.61 -1.52 109.23
N ALA A 84 -34.90 -1.23 109.14
CA ALA A 84 -35.62 -1.19 107.86
C ALA A 84 -35.10 -0.08 106.93
N ALA A 85 -34.81 1.11 107.47
CA ALA A 85 -34.22 2.22 106.72
C ALA A 85 -32.79 1.91 106.24
N GLN A 86 -31.95 1.33 107.10
CA GLN A 86 -30.60 0.89 106.74
C GLN A 86 -30.61 -0.23 105.69
N SER A 87 -31.54 -1.18 105.81
CA SER A 87 -31.72 -2.26 104.82
C SER A 87 -32.09 -1.72 103.44
N LYS A 88 -32.99 -0.72 103.38
CA LYS A 88 -33.33 -0.04 102.12
C LYS A 88 -32.13 0.69 101.52
N HIS A 89 -31.38 1.45 102.33
CA HIS A 89 -30.17 2.14 101.88
C HIS A 89 -29.13 1.14 101.35
N LEU A 90 -29.04 -0.07 101.91
CA LEU A 90 -28.17 -1.12 101.38
C LEU A 90 -28.62 -1.54 99.97
N THR A 91 -29.90 -1.83 99.77
CA THR A 91 -30.43 -2.23 98.45
C THR A 91 -30.32 -1.13 97.39
N ASP A 92 -30.50 0.14 97.79
CA ASP A 92 -30.34 1.28 96.88
C ASP A 92 -28.87 1.40 96.42
N VAL A 93 -27.90 1.24 97.33
CA VAL A 93 -26.45 1.23 97.00
C VAL A 93 -26.03 0.00 96.20
N GLU A 94 -26.61 -1.18 96.46
CA GLU A 94 -26.36 -2.37 95.64
C GLU A 94 -26.86 -2.20 94.20
N ALA A 95 -28.01 -1.55 94.01
CA ALA A 95 -28.55 -1.22 92.68
C ALA A 95 -27.64 -0.22 91.94
N GLU A 96 -27.16 0.84 92.60
CA GLU A 96 -26.17 1.76 92.02
C GLU A 96 -24.87 1.02 91.66
N GLY A 97 -24.41 0.10 92.51
CA GLY A 97 -23.23 -0.73 92.27
C GLY A 97 -23.40 -1.74 91.11
N VAL A 98 -24.62 -2.18 90.81
CA VAL A 98 -24.93 -2.93 89.59
C VAL A 98 -24.93 -2.02 88.36
N ALA A 99 -25.59 -0.86 88.43
CA ALA A 99 -25.62 0.12 87.35
C ALA A 99 -24.23 0.71 87.01
N ALA A 100 -23.32 0.80 87.99
CA ALA A 100 -21.91 1.12 87.75
C ALA A 100 -21.16 0.01 87.01
N ARG A 101 -21.39 -1.26 87.38
CA ARG A 101 -20.75 -2.42 86.72
C ARG A 101 -21.20 -2.59 85.26
N HIS A 102 -22.47 -2.34 84.94
CA HIS A 102 -22.95 -2.31 83.55
C HIS A 102 -22.24 -1.23 82.73
N ARG A 103 -22.21 0.03 83.20
CA ARG A 103 -21.49 1.12 82.52
C ARG A 103 -20.01 0.81 82.26
N VAL A 104 -19.33 0.13 83.19
CA VAL A 104 -17.95 -0.33 82.97
C VAL A 104 -17.86 -1.44 81.91
N SER A 105 -18.84 -2.35 81.84
CA SER A 105 -18.94 -3.36 80.78
C SER A 105 -19.13 -2.71 79.40
N ASP A 106 -19.99 -1.70 79.30
CA ASP A 106 -20.30 -1.00 78.04
C ASP A 106 -19.09 -0.17 77.55
N LEU A 107 -18.36 0.47 78.48
CA LEU A 107 -17.09 1.13 78.19
C LEU A 107 -16.01 0.13 77.73
N ASN A 108 -15.92 -1.05 78.34
CA ASN A 108 -14.99 -2.08 77.89
C ASN A 108 -15.35 -2.64 76.50
N ALA A 109 -16.65 -2.78 76.18
CA ALA A 109 -17.12 -3.22 74.88
C ALA A 109 -16.81 -2.18 73.77
N THR A 110 -17.02 -0.90 74.04
CA THR A 110 -16.69 0.20 73.10
C THR A 110 -15.19 0.38 72.91
N ILE A 111 -14.37 0.24 73.96
CA ILE A 111 -12.91 0.16 73.84
C ILE A 111 -12.48 -1.04 72.97
N GLY A 112 -13.14 -2.19 73.13
CA GLY A 112 -12.90 -3.39 72.31
C GLY A 112 -13.23 -3.18 70.83
N ALA A 113 -14.31 -2.45 70.52
CA ALA A 113 -14.67 -2.09 69.14
C ALA A 113 -13.61 -1.16 68.52
N LEU A 114 -13.27 -0.06 69.19
CA LEU A 114 -12.25 0.90 68.73
C LEU A 114 -10.87 0.25 68.54
N ALA A 115 -10.49 -0.71 69.40
CA ALA A 115 -9.24 -1.47 69.27
C ALA A 115 -9.23 -2.47 68.09
N ASN A 116 -10.39 -2.85 67.57
CA ASN A 116 -10.50 -3.65 66.35
C ASN A 116 -10.55 -2.76 65.09
N GLU A 117 -11.25 -1.62 65.14
CA GLU A 117 -11.25 -0.61 64.08
C GLU A 117 -9.84 -0.06 63.82
N LEU A 118 -9.10 0.28 64.87
CA LEU A 118 -7.70 0.73 64.77
C LEU A 118 -6.80 -0.34 64.12
N ARG A 119 -7.03 -1.63 64.41
CA ARG A 119 -6.29 -2.74 63.80
C ARG A 119 -6.63 -2.90 62.32
N GLY A 120 -7.91 -2.75 61.96
CA GLY A 120 -8.37 -2.73 60.57
C GLY A 120 -7.75 -1.57 59.78
N ALA A 121 -7.72 -0.38 60.36
CA ALA A 121 -7.06 0.79 59.78
C ALA A 121 -5.55 0.58 59.59
N GLN A 122 -4.85 0.05 60.60
CA GLN A 122 -3.42 -0.29 60.50
C GLN A 122 -3.13 -1.31 59.39
N GLN A 123 -3.96 -2.35 59.26
CA GLN A 123 -3.82 -3.34 58.19
C GLN A 123 -4.13 -2.74 56.80
N ALA A 124 -5.11 -1.84 56.70
CA ALA A 124 -5.39 -1.10 55.47
C ALA A 124 -4.21 -0.20 55.05
N CYS A 125 -3.56 0.49 56.01
CA CYS A 125 -2.34 1.26 55.75
C CYS A 125 -1.19 0.37 55.26
N GLN A 126 -0.93 -0.77 55.90
CA GLN A 126 0.12 -1.71 55.46
C GLN A 126 -0.14 -2.26 54.04
N ASN A 127 -1.40 -2.56 53.71
CA ASN A 127 -1.77 -2.97 52.36
C ASN A 127 -1.57 -1.84 51.34
N ALA A 128 -1.85 -0.59 51.71
CA ALA A 128 -1.63 0.60 50.86
C ALA A 128 -0.14 0.92 50.67
N GLU A 129 0.70 0.70 51.67
CA GLU A 129 2.16 0.80 51.55
C GLU A 129 2.72 -0.26 50.59
N GLN A 130 2.20 -1.50 50.66
CA GLN A 130 2.59 -2.58 49.73
C GLN A 130 2.17 -2.27 48.29
N THR A 131 0.94 -1.80 48.04
CA THR A 131 0.52 -1.43 46.69
C THR A 131 1.25 -0.18 46.17
N HIS A 132 1.60 0.77 47.04
CA HIS A 132 2.44 1.90 46.67
C HIS A 132 3.84 1.48 46.19
N GLU A 133 4.51 0.55 46.88
CA GLU A 133 5.82 0.05 46.45
C GLU A 133 5.75 -0.79 45.16
N VAL A 134 4.65 -1.52 44.91
CA VAL A 134 4.41 -2.17 43.61
C VAL A 134 4.23 -1.14 42.50
N LEU A 135 3.36 -0.14 42.68
CA LEU A 135 3.14 0.94 41.70
C LEU A 135 4.41 1.74 41.42
N LYS A 136 5.28 1.92 42.43
CA LYS A 136 6.58 2.58 42.31
C LYS A 136 7.57 1.77 41.48
N GLU A 137 7.55 0.44 41.57
CA GLU A 137 8.35 -0.45 40.72
C GLU A 137 7.78 -0.54 39.29
N GLU A 138 6.45 -0.55 39.11
CA GLU A 138 5.82 -0.39 37.79
C GLU A 138 6.21 0.94 37.14
N VAL A 139 6.19 2.04 37.90
CA VAL A 139 6.68 3.35 37.44
C VAL A 139 8.19 3.34 37.15
N ARG A 140 8.99 2.52 37.84
CA ARG A 140 10.41 2.33 37.52
C ARG A 140 10.57 1.64 36.15
N VAL A 141 9.88 0.53 35.92
CA VAL A 141 9.90 -0.23 34.66
C VAL A 141 9.33 0.60 33.50
N LEU A 142 8.25 1.36 33.72
CA LEU A 142 7.69 2.26 32.71
C LEU A 142 8.65 3.39 32.35
N ARG A 143 9.40 3.95 33.32
CA ARG A 143 10.47 4.93 33.02
C ARG A 143 11.62 4.30 32.23
N GLU A 144 11.99 3.06 32.55
CA GLU A 144 13.05 2.31 31.87
C GLU A 144 12.66 1.99 30.40
N HIS A 145 11.43 1.57 30.15
CA HIS A 145 10.86 1.47 28.79
C HIS A 145 10.77 2.83 28.08
N ILE A 146 10.40 3.92 28.77
CA ILE A 146 10.38 5.27 28.17
C ILE A 146 11.80 5.70 27.77
N THR A 147 12.84 5.39 28.54
CA THR A 147 14.22 5.66 28.12
C THR A 147 14.63 4.83 26.90
N GLN A 148 14.32 3.53 26.86
CA GLN A 148 14.61 2.67 25.69
C GLN A 148 13.85 3.13 24.43
N LEU A 149 12.59 3.57 24.57
CA LEU A 149 11.81 4.15 23.48
C LEU A 149 12.40 5.49 23.00
N ASN A 150 12.92 6.32 23.92
CA ASN A 150 13.59 7.58 23.58
C ASN A 150 14.94 7.35 22.88
N GLU A 151 15.67 6.29 23.23
CA GLU A 151 16.86 5.86 22.46
C GLU A 151 16.46 5.42 21.05
N GLY A 152 15.38 4.63 20.91
CA GLY A 152 14.79 4.27 19.61
C GLY A 152 14.26 5.47 18.79
N LEU A 153 13.93 6.60 19.42
CA LEU A 153 13.60 7.84 18.69
C LEU A 153 14.83 8.43 17.99
N VAL A 154 16.04 8.28 18.56
CA VAL A 154 17.28 8.74 17.92
C VAL A 154 17.55 7.93 16.65
N ASP A 155 17.34 6.61 16.68
CA ASP A 155 17.42 5.76 15.49
C ASP A 155 16.33 6.12 14.47
N ARG A 156 15.11 6.46 14.92
CA ARG A 156 14.04 6.93 14.04
C ARG A 156 14.37 8.25 13.36
N ASP A 157 15.06 9.17 14.03
CA ASP A 157 15.50 10.43 13.42
C ASP A 157 16.72 10.22 12.49
N HIS A 158 17.59 9.24 12.75
CA HIS A 158 18.60 8.77 11.77
C HIS A 158 17.95 8.13 10.54
N LEU A 159 16.84 7.39 10.72
CA LEU A 159 16.02 6.89 9.61
C LEU A 159 15.33 8.04 8.86
N ARG A 160 14.80 9.07 9.54
CA ARG A 160 14.27 10.28 8.88
C ARG A 160 15.35 10.96 8.03
N ALA A 161 16.55 11.16 8.55
CA ALA A 161 17.69 11.73 7.80
C ALA A 161 18.22 10.81 6.67
N ARG A 162 17.74 9.57 6.56
CA ARG A 162 17.89 8.69 5.39
C ARG A 162 16.69 8.77 4.45
N VAL A 163 15.48 8.95 4.96
CA VAL A 163 14.26 9.19 4.17
C VAL A 163 14.36 10.52 3.43
N GLU A 164 14.76 11.63 4.07
CA GLU A 164 15.00 12.93 3.41
C GLU A 164 16.00 12.83 2.24
N LYS A 165 16.99 11.94 2.35
CA LYS A 165 17.94 11.65 1.25
C LYS A 165 17.31 10.80 0.15
N LEU A 166 16.42 9.87 0.48
CA LEU A 166 15.64 9.11 -0.49
C LEU A 166 14.58 9.98 -1.18
N GLU A 167 13.96 10.93 -0.48
CA GLU A 167 13.06 11.94 -1.04
C GLU A 167 13.79 12.79 -2.09
N SER A 168 15.02 13.26 -1.80
CA SER A 168 15.85 13.96 -2.81
C SER A 168 16.23 13.10 -4.03
N VAL A 169 16.22 11.77 -3.89
CA VAL A 169 16.38 10.82 -5.01
C VAL A 169 15.04 10.59 -5.72
N GLN A 170 13.92 10.56 -5.01
CA GLN A 170 12.58 10.50 -5.60
C GLN A 170 12.26 11.76 -6.40
N ASP A 171 12.59 12.95 -5.93
CA ASP A 171 12.50 14.20 -6.70
C ASP A 171 13.28 14.10 -8.01
N ARG A 172 14.49 13.52 -7.94
CA ARG A 172 15.33 13.31 -9.13
C ARG A 172 14.79 12.23 -10.06
N VAL A 173 14.09 11.22 -9.54
CA VAL A 173 13.36 10.22 -10.34
C VAL A 173 12.14 10.85 -11.02
N HIS A 174 11.29 11.59 -10.29
CA HIS A 174 10.14 12.30 -10.87
C HIS A 174 10.60 13.29 -11.96
N GLN A 175 11.71 14.00 -11.74
CA GLN A 175 12.29 14.90 -12.74
C GLN A 175 12.77 14.14 -13.99
N LEU A 176 13.30 12.92 -13.84
CA LEU A 176 13.67 12.04 -14.96
C LEU A 176 12.45 11.41 -15.65
N GLU A 177 11.38 11.11 -14.91
CA GLU A 177 10.11 10.59 -15.44
C GLU A 177 9.37 11.67 -16.27
N VAL A 178 9.35 12.93 -15.81
CA VAL A 178 8.89 14.08 -16.61
C VAL A 178 9.77 14.24 -17.87
N GLU A 179 11.09 14.22 -17.71
CA GLU A 179 12.05 14.26 -18.84
C GLU A 179 11.92 13.08 -19.82
N LEU A 180 11.34 11.95 -19.40
CA LEU A 180 11.03 10.80 -20.26
C LEU A 180 9.65 10.97 -20.92
N SER A 181 8.64 11.39 -20.18
CA SER A 181 7.29 11.66 -20.69
C SER A 181 7.30 12.76 -21.77
N ASP A 182 8.07 13.83 -21.58
CA ASP A 182 8.28 14.89 -22.57
C ASP A 182 8.96 14.35 -23.84
N ARG A 183 9.93 13.43 -23.70
CA ARG A 183 10.58 12.77 -24.84
C ARG A 183 9.63 11.80 -25.54
N GLU A 184 8.81 11.05 -24.82
CA GLU A 184 7.77 10.19 -25.40
C GLU A 184 6.66 11.00 -26.09
N ALA A 185 6.34 12.20 -25.60
CA ALA A 185 5.42 13.12 -26.27
C ALA A 185 6.05 13.64 -27.58
N ALA A 186 7.33 14.04 -27.56
CA ALA A 186 8.07 14.45 -28.75
C ALA A 186 8.22 13.30 -29.77
N HIS A 187 8.49 12.07 -29.32
CA HIS A 187 8.56 10.89 -30.18
C HIS A 187 7.19 10.50 -30.76
N ARG A 188 6.10 10.62 -30.00
CA ARG A 188 4.72 10.44 -30.52
C ARG A 188 4.38 11.51 -31.57
N GLY A 189 4.74 12.77 -31.34
CA GLY A 189 4.56 13.84 -32.34
C GLY A 189 5.36 13.59 -33.63
N ALA A 190 6.60 13.11 -33.52
CA ALA A 190 7.42 12.74 -34.68
C ALA A 190 6.84 11.53 -35.43
N LEU A 191 6.37 10.50 -34.72
CA LEU A 191 5.68 9.35 -35.33
C LEU A 191 4.42 9.78 -36.08
N GLN A 192 3.58 10.64 -35.49
CA GLN A 192 2.38 11.16 -36.14
C GLN A 192 2.70 11.95 -37.43
N GLN A 193 3.82 12.68 -37.45
CA GLN A 193 4.29 13.35 -38.67
C GLN A 193 4.79 12.36 -39.74
N PHE A 194 5.44 11.26 -39.34
CA PHE A 194 5.80 10.19 -40.28
C PHE A 194 4.58 9.44 -40.82
N GLU A 195 3.58 9.16 -39.98
CA GLU A 195 2.30 8.56 -40.38
C GLU A 195 1.55 9.46 -41.38
N GLN A 196 1.47 10.77 -41.12
CA GLN A 196 0.92 11.74 -42.08
C GLN A 196 1.70 11.74 -43.41
N SER A 197 3.04 11.70 -43.36
CA SER A 197 3.87 11.63 -44.57
C SER A 197 3.76 10.28 -45.31
N LEU A 198 3.36 9.20 -44.64
CA LEU A 198 3.05 7.91 -45.26
C LEU A 198 1.67 7.95 -45.91
N VAL A 199 0.64 8.45 -45.23
CA VAL A 199 -0.69 8.65 -45.81
C VAL A 199 -0.65 9.57 -47.04
N GLU A 200 0.14 10.65 -47.02
CA GLU A 200 0.38 11.47 -48.22
C GLU A 200 1.05 10.71 -49.38
N ARG A 201 1.93 9.75 -49.07
CA ARG A 201 2.58 8.92 -50.10
C ARG A 201 1.64 7.88 -50.65
N ASP A 202 0.90 7.18 -49.80
CA ASP A 202 -0.07 6.17 -50.19
C ASP A 202 -1.21 6.79 -51.01
N HIS A 203 -1.62 8.02 -50.68
CA HIS A 203 -2.56 8.79 -51.49
C HIS A 203 -1.97 9.09 -52.90
N ARG A 204 -0.73 9.59 -52.99
CA ARG A 204 -0.07 9.86 -54.29
C ARG A 204 0.22 8.58 -55.10
N ILE A 205 0.46 7.45 -54.43
CA ILE A 205 0.58 6.14 -55.07
C ILE A 205 -0.78 5.72 -55.63
N SER A 206 -1.87 5.88 -54.87
CA SER A 206 -3.22 5.63 -55.37
C SER A 206 -3.60 6.56 -56.53
N GLU A 207 -3.24 7.86 -56.49
CA GLU A 207 -3.39 8.76 -57.63
C GLU A 207 -2.59 8.27 -58.86
N PHE A 208 -1.35 7.83 -58.67
CA PHE A 208 -0.53 7.29 -59.75
C PHE A 208 -1.11 6.00 -60.33
N ASP A 209 -1.53 5.06 -59.49
CA ASP A 209 -2.13 3.78 -59.89
C ASP A 209 -3.47 3.98 -60.61
N ASN A 210 -4.31 4.93 -60.17
CA ASN A 210 -5.53 5.31 -60.86
C ASN A 210 -5.25 5.92 -62.25
N ASN A 211 -4.24 6.79 -62.36
CA ASN A 211 -3.79 7.33 -63.66
C ASN A 211 -3.19 6.24 -64.57
N MET A 212 -2.46 5.28 -64.01
CA MET A 212 -1.92 4.13 -64.74
C MET A 212 -3.03 3.17 -65.20
N ALA A 213 -4.05 2.93 -64.38
CA ALA A 213 -5.20 2.12 -64.73
C ALA A 213 -5.99 2.74 -65.91
N ALA A 214 -6.33 4.02 -65.81
CA ALA A 214 -6.97 4.76 -66.91
C ALA A 214 -6.17 4.66 -68.22
N ARG A 215 -4.84 4.79 -68.14
CA ARG A 215 -3.95 4.71 -69.30
C ARG A 215 -3.75 3.28 -69.85
N ILE A 216 -3.92 2.26 -69.00
CA ILE A 216 -3.99 0.86 -69.42
C ILE A 216 -5.30 0.58 -70.16
N ASP A 217 -6.41 1.20 -69.73
CA ASP A 217 -7.70 1.07 -70.41
C ASP A 217 -7.75 1.85 -71.73
N GLU A 218 -7.19 3.06 -71.82
CA GLU A 218 -6.91 3.75 -73.09
C GLU A 218 -6.12 2.86 -74.08
N LEU A 219 -5.07 2.18 -73.58
CA LEU A 219 -4.28 1.24 -74.39
C LEU A 219 -5.07 -0.02 -74.79
N ARG A 220 -5.99 -0.50 -73.95
CA ARG A 220 -6.88 -1.63 -74.27
C ARG A 220 -7.89 -1.23 -75.35
N GLU A 221 -8.50 -0.06 -75.27
CA GLU A 221 -9.40 0.46 -76.31
C GLU A 221 -8.66 0.64 -77.63
N ALA A 222 -7.45 1.22 -77.61
CA ALA A 222 -6.60 1.35 -78.80
C ALA A 222 -6.22 -0.02 -79.40
N GLN A 223 -5.92 -1.03 -78.57
CA GLN A 223 -5.66 -2.41 -79.03
C GLN A 223 -6.91 -3.10 -79.59
N GLN A 224 -8.09 -2.85 -79.03
CA GLN A 224 -9.35 -3.38 -79.57
C GLN A 224 -9.69 -2.74 -80.93
N ALA A 225 -9.52 -1.42 -81.06
CA ALA A 225 -9.67 -0.70 -82.33
C ALA A 225 -8.66 -1.21 -83.39
N TYR A 226 -7.41 -1.47 -83.00
CA TYR A 226 -6.41 -2.06 -83.89
C TYR A 226 -6.80 -3.46 -84.37
N ARG A 227 -7.23 -4.35 -83.46
CA ARG A 227 -7.70 -5.71 -83.82
C ARG A 227 -8.95 -5.69 -84.71
N ALA A 228 -9.86 -4.73 -84.52
CA ALA A 228 -11.00 -4.53 -85.41
C ALA A 228 -10.56 -4.06 -86.81
N ALA A 229 -9.52 -3.22 -86.90
CA ALA A 229 -8.91 -2.84 -88.17
C ALA A 229 -8.17 -4.01 -88.85
N GLU A 230 -7.48 -4.87 -88.09
CA GLU A 230 -6.89 -6.11 -88.62
C GLU A 230 -7.97 -7.05 -89.17
N HIS A 231 -9.03 -7.30 -88.41
CA HIS A 231 -10.10 -8.21 -88.83
C HIS A 231 -10.87 -7.69 -90.07
N THR A 232 -11.17 -6.39 -90.13
CA THR A 232 -11.74 -5.80 -91.36
C THR A 232 -10.77 -5.84 -92.54
N GLN A 233 -9.46 -5.74 -92.32
CA GLN A 233 -8.46 -5.96 -93.36
C GLN A 233 -8.39 -7.43 -93.81
N GLU A 234 -8.64 -8.41 -92.93
CA GLU A 234 -8.76 -9.82 -93.32
C GLU A 234 -10.02 -10.11 -94.14
N VAL A 235 -11.18 -9.57 -93.73
CA VAL A 235 -12.42 -9.67 -94.52
C VAL A 235 -12.22 -9.09 -95.92
N LEU A 236 -11.64 -7.89 -96.03
CA LEU A 236 -11.33 -7.26 -97.33
C LEU A 236 -10.31 -8.07 -98.15
N LYS A 237 -9.34 -8.75 -97.53
CA LYS A 237 -8.41 -9.65 -98.26
C LYS A 237 -9.15 -10.86 -98.85
N GLU A 238 -10.09 -11.45 -98.12
CA GLU A 238 -10.83 -12.62 -98.61
C GLU A 238 -11.91 -12.22 -99.63
N GLU A 239 -12.55 -11.05 -99.51
CA GLU A 239 -13.38 -10.48 -100.58
C GLU A 239 -12.56 -10.26 -101.87
N ILE A 240 -11.37 -9.66 -101.77
CA ILE A 240 -10.44 -9.50 -102.89
C ILE A 240 -10.01 -10.86 -103.47
N ARG A 241 -9.89 -11.90 -102.63
CA ARG A 241 -9.59 -13.26 -103.09
C ARG A 241 -10.75 -13.86 -103.88
N VAL A 242 -11.97 -13.83 -103.33
CA VAL A 242 -13.18 -14.33 -104.01
C VAL A 242 -13.38 -13.61 -105.35
N LEU A 243 -13.14 -12.30 -105.40
CA LEU A 243 -13.18 -11.53 -106.66
C LEU A 243 -12.09 -11.97 -107.66
N ARG A 244 -10.87 -12.27 -107.21
CA ARG A 244 -9.80 -12.81 -108.08
C ARG A 244 -10.12 -14.21 -108.59
N ASP A 245 -10.64 -15.08 -107.74
CA ASP A 245 -10.99 -16.45 -108.11
C ASP A 245 -12.17 -16.45 -109.12
N HIS A 246 -13.14 -15.53 -108.96
CA HIS A 246 -14.21 -15.32 -109.93
C HIS A 246 -13.70 -14.75 -111.28
N ILE A 247 -12.76 -13.80 -111.26
CA ILE A 247 -12.08 -13.31 -112.47
C ILE A 247 -11.28 -14.42 -113.16
N ALA A 248 -10.60 -15.29 -112.41
CA ALA A 248 -9.90 -16.45 -112.95
C ALA A 248 -10.86 -17.46 -113.61
N GLN A 249 -12.04 -17.65 -113.02
CA GLN A 249 -13.10 -18.50 -113.58
C GLN A 249 -13.64 -17.94 -114.91
N LEU A 250 -13.98 -16.64 -114.96
CA LEU A 250 -14.40 -15.96 -116.20
C LEU A 250 -13.34 -15.99 -117.30
N ASN A 251 -12.05 -15.94 -116.95
CA ASN A 251 -10.96 -16.08 -117.91
C ASN A 251 -10.83 -17.51 -118.47
N ASN A 252 -11.15 -18.55 -117.69
CA ASN A 252 -11.20 -19.92 -118.19
C ASN A 252 -12.38 -20.12 -119.16
N ASP A 253 -13.57 -19.59 -118.84
CA ASP A 253 -14.76 -19.65 -119.70
C ASP A 253 -14.49 -18.97 -121.07
N LEU A 254 -13.75 -17.86 -121.07
CA LEU A 254 -13.28 -17.19 -122.29
C LEU A 254 -12.31 -18.08 -123.09
N ALA A 255 -11.34 -18.71 -122.42
CA ALA A 255 -10.37 -19.59 -123.07
C ALA A 255 -11.03 -20.83 -123.71
N ASP A 256 -12.05 -21.42 -123.09
CA ASP A 256 -12.82 -22.52 -123.69
C ASP A 256 -13.68 -22.05 -124.88
N ARG A 257 -14.17 -20.81 -124.87
CA ARG A 257 -14.85 -20.23 -126.04
C ARG A 257 -13.92 -20.03 -127.23
N ASP A 258 -12.67 -19.64 -127.00
CA ASP A 258 -11.66 -19.50 -128.07
C ASP A 258 -11.12 -20.87 -128.55
N ARG A 259 -11.06 -21.89 -127.69
CA ARG A 259 -10.83 -23.29 -128.11
C ARG A 259 -11.93 -23.76 -129.07
N LEU A 260 -13.21 -23.50 -128.76
CA LEU A 260 -14.33 -23.83 -129.65
C LEU A 260 -14.24 -23.10 -131.00
N ARG A 261 -13.81 -21.84 -131.02
CA ARG A 261 -13.56 -21.10 -132.27
C ARG A 261 -12.46 -21.77 -133.13
N ALA A 262 -11.35 -22.18 -132.51
CA ALA A 262 -10.26 -22.88 -133.21
C ALA A 262 -10.64 -24.28 -133.75
N HIS A 263 -11.72 -24.89 -133.24
CA HIS A 263 -12.27 -26.12 -133.80
C HIS A 263 -13.11 -25.88 -135.07
N LEU A 264 -13.75 -24.73 -135.21
CA LEU A 264 -14.53 -24.38 -136.41
C LEU A 264 -13.63 -24.08 -137.62
N GLU A 265 -12.50 -23.40 -137.43
CA GLU A 265 -11.55 -23.11 -138.51
C GLU A 265 -10.97 -24.39 -139.14
N LYS A 266 -10.80 -25.47 -138.35
CA LYS A 266 -10.30 -26.76 -138.85
C LYS A 266 -11.27 -27.47 -139.81
N LEU A 267 -12.58 -27.19 -139.74
CA LEU A 267 -13.56 -27.78 -140.65
C LEU A 267 -13.45 -27.24 -142.08
N ALA A 268 -12.96 -26.01 -142.28
CA ALA A 268 -12.75 -25.44 -143.61
C ALA A 268 -11.75 -26.29 -144.45
N SER A 269 -10.69 -26.78 -143.81
CA SER A 269 -9.65 -27.60 -144.46
C SER A 269 -10.11 -28.97 -145.00
N VAL A 270 -11.36 -29.36 -144.71
CA VAL A 270 -11.97 -30.59 -145.23
C VAL A 270 -12.55 -30.38 -146.64
N GLN A 271 -12.93 -29.15 -147.03
CA GLN A 271 -13.56 -28.89 -148.33
C GLN A 271 -12.55 -29.00 -149.49
N ASP A 272 -11.32 -28.51 -149.32
CA ASP A 272 -10.24 -28.65 -150.31
C ASP A 272 -9.92 -30.13 -150.62
N ARG A 273 -10.07 -31.00 -149.62
CA ARG A 273 -9.86 -32.45 -149.72
C ARG A 273 -10.91 -33.14 -150.62
N VAL A 274 -12.13 -32.61 -150.67
CA VAL A 274 -13.22 -33.16 -151.50
C VAL A 274 -12.97 -32.85 -152.97
N HIS A 275 -12.64 -31.59 -153.31
CA HIS A 275 -12.35 -31.19 -154.69
C HIS A 275 -11.17 -31.95 -155.31
N GLN A 276 -10.17 -32.34 -154.52
CA GLN A 276 -9.07 -33.19 -155.03
C GLN A 276 -9.55 -34.60 -155.44
N LEU A 277 -10.48 -35.20 -154.69
CA LEU A 277 -11.01 -36.54 -155.00
C LEU A 277 -11.94 -36.56 -156.21
N GLU A 278 -12.69 -35.47 -156.45
CA GLU A 278 -13.54 -35.32 -157.64
C GLU A 278 -12.73 -35.30 -158.94
N VAL A 279 -11.54 -34.69 -158.93
CA VAL A 279 -10.60 -34.70 -160.07
C VAL A 279 -9.99 -36.09 -160.29
N GLU A 280 -9.68 -36.84 -159.23
CA GLU A 280 -9.16 -38.22 -159.38
C GLU A 280 -10.19 -39.19 -159.96
N LEU A 281 -11.48 -39.03 -159.65
CA LEU A 281 -12.55 -39.88 -160.18
C LEU A 281 -12.75 -39.68 -161.69
N SER A 282 -12.81 -38.42 -162.15
CA SER A 282 -12.96 -38.10 -163.57
C SER A 282 -11.85 -38.72 -164.45
N ASN A 283 -10.61 -38.71 -163.95
CA ASN A 283 -9.47 -39.32 -164.64
C ASN A 283 -9.54 -40.87 -164.70
N ARG A 284 -10.15 -41.53 -163.70
CA ARG A 284 -10.36 -42.99 -163.73
C ARG A 284 -11.45 -43.40 -164.74
N GLU A 285 -12.54 -42.63 -164.85
CA GLU A 285 -13.64 -42.93 -165.79
C GLU A 285 -13.26 -42.84 -167.27
N ALA A 286 -12.18 -42.12 -167.60
CA ALA A 286 -11.60 -42.12 -168.94
C ALA A 286 -10.88 -43.44 -169.25
N VAL A 287 -10.12 -43.98 -168.30
CA VAL A 287 -9.36 -45.24 -168.46
C VAL A 287 -10.29 -46.45 -168.54
N HIS A 288 -11.33 -46.50 -167.71
CA HIS A 288 -12.26 -47.65 -167.69
C HIS A 288 -13.07 -47.80 -168.99
N ARG A 289 -13.35 -46.72 -169.73
CA ARG A 289 -14.04 -46.80 -171.03
C ARG A 289 -13.23 -47.50 -172.12
N GLY A 290 -11.90 -47.39 -172.09
CA GLY A 290 -11.02 -48.11 -173.02
C GLY A 290 -10.94 -49.61 -172.76
N ALA A 291 -11.08 -50.04 -171.51
CA ALA A 291 -11.04 -51.46 -171.12
C ALA A 291 -12.30 -52.23 -171.55
N ILE A 292 -13.48 -51.60 -171.50
CA ILE A 292 -14.77 -52.24 -171.81
C ILE A 292 -14.80 -52.74 -173.27
N GLN A 293 -14.34 -51.93 -174.22
CA GLN A 293 -14.26 -52.31 -175.65
C GLN A 293 -13.33 -53.50 -175.93
N GLN A 294 -12.44 -53.86 -175.01
CA GLN A 294 -11.53 -55.01 -175.14
C GLN A 294 -12.10 -56.29 -174.51
N PHE A 295 -13.06 -56.19 -173.60
CA PHE A 295 -13.76 -57.36 -173.06
C PHE A 295 -14.91 -57.84 -173.96
N GLU A 296 -15.54 -56.95 -174.72
CA GLU A 296 -16.65 -57.28 -175.63
C GLU A 296 -16.23 -58.19 -176.81
N GLN A 297 -14.94 -58.23 -177.18
CA GLN A 297 -14.44 -59.10 -178.25
C GLN A 297 -13.98 -60.50 -177.79
N LEU A 298 -13.85 -60.76 -176.48
CA LEU A 298 -13.23 -62.00 -175.96
C LEU A 298 -14.19 -62.93 -175.20
N LEU A 299 -15.46 -62.57 -175.04
CA LEU A 299 -16.49 -63.48 -174.51
C LEU A 299 -17.39 -64.11 -175.59
N ALA A 300 -17.32 -63.64 -176.84
CA ALA A 300 -18.02 -64.25 -177.98
C ALA A 300 -17.55 -65.69 -178.32
N GLU A 301 -16.42 -66.15 -177.76
CA GLU A 301 -15.90 -67.52 -177.92
C GLU A 301 -15.89 -68.34 -176.61
N ARG A 302 -16.46 -67.79 -175.51
CA ARG A 302 -16.70 -68.58 -174.28
C ARG A 302 -18.08 -68.39 -173.67
N ASP A 303 -18.96 -67.69 -174.37
CA ASP A 303 -20.34 -68.12 -174.50
C ASP A 303 -20.41 -69.61 -174.90
N GLY A 304 -21.49 -70.30 -174.52
CA GLY A 304 -21.71 -71.68 -174.95
C GLY A 304 -20.70 -72.73 -174.45
N ARG A 305 -20.68 -72.96 -173.13
CA ARG A 305 -21.20 -74.26 -172.62
C ARG A 305 -21.39 -74.33 -171.09
N ILE A 306 -22.66 -74.53 -170.71
CA ILE A 306 -23.18 -75.53 -169.76
C ILE A 306 -22.38 -75.68 -168.45
N GLY A 307 -22.92 -75.28 -167.29
CA GLY A 307 -24.29 -74.85 -167.03
C GLY A 307 -24.52 -74.62 -165.52
N GLU A 308 -25.62 -74.06 -165.02
CA GLU A 308 -27.00 -73.92 -165.55
C GLU A 308 -27.61 -75.24 -166.02
N PHE A 309 -28.70 -75.68 -165.36
CA PHE A 309 -29.46 -76.88 -165.72
C PHE A 309 -28.58 -78.16 -165.81
N ASN A 310 -28.56 -79.00 -164.76
CA ASN A 310 -29.78 -79.74 -164.43
C ASN A 310 -29.71 -80.48 -163.07
N ALA A 311 -30.81 -81.20 -162.83
CA ALA A 311 -30.82 -82.47 -162.10
C ALA A 311 -29.56 -83.34 -162.37
N SER A 312 -29.11 -84.19 -161.44
CA SER A 312 -29.75 -84.64 -160.19
C SER A 312 -28.75 -84.67 -159.04
N ALA A 313 -29.05 -84.29 -157.80
CA ALA A 313 -30.30 -84.40 -157.04
C ALA A 313 -30.80 -85.86 -156.94
N VAL A 314 -30.26 -86.58 -155.96
CA VAL A 314 -30.49 -88.02 -155.67
C VAL A 314 -29.90 -88.99 -156.69
N ALA A 315 -28.70 -89.51 -156.39
CA ALA A 315 -28.41 -90.95 -156.37
C ALA A 315 -27.05 -91.22 -155.70
N GLN A 316 -27.04 -92.19 -154.77
CA GLN A 316 -25.88 -92.83 -154.12
C GLN A 316 -25.00 -91.89 -153.24
N LEU A 317 -24.58 -92.24 -152.00
CA LEU A 317 -24.15 -93.52 -151.39
C LEU A 317 -22.79 -94.02 -151.86
N ASP A 318 -22.12 -94.70 -150.92
CA ASP A 318 -21.16 -95.78 -151.11
C ASP A 318 -19.82 -95.48 -151.82
N GLU A 319 -18.70 -96.10 -151.44
CA GLU A 319 -18.24 -96.68 -150.16
C GLU A 319 -16.79 -97.15 -150.41
N LEU A 320 -16.00 -97.28 -149.34
CA LEU A 320 -14.90 -98.27 -149.20
C LEU A 320 -13.68 -98.27 -150.16
N ARG A 321 -12.60 -98.87 -149.63
CA ARG A 321 -11.36 -99.34 -150.29
C ARG A 321 -10.41 -98.24 -150.83
N GLU A 322 -9.30 -98.01 -150.14
CA GLU A 322 -8.00 -98.74 -150.23
C GLU A 322 -7.19 -98.27 -151.47
N ALA A 323 -5.88 -98.04 -151.42
CA ALA A 323 -4.83 -98.37 -150.44
C ALA A 323 -4.19 -97.06 -149.86
N GLN A 324 -3.64 -96.98 -148.65
CA GLN A 324 -2.60 -97.81 -147.99
C GLN A 324 -1.22 -97.68 -148.68
N GLN A 325 -0.15 -97.46 -147.90
CA GLN A 325 1.28 -97.38 -148.32
C GLN A 325 1.69 -96.10 -149.12
N ALA A 326 2.93 -95.59 -149.05
CA ALA A 326 4.00 -95.78 -148.04
C ALA A 326 5.13 -94.71 -148.11
N CYS A 327 5.51 -94.19 -146.93
CA CYS A 327 6.88 -93.98 -146.43
C CYS A 327 7.92 -93.04 -147.12
N GLN A 328 8.96 -92.71 -146.33
CA GLN A 328 10.28 -92.13 -146.67
C GLN A 328 10.33 -90.60 -146.96
N THR A 329 11.21 -89.79 -146.38
CA THR A 329 12.23 -90.01 -145.30
C THR A 329 12.53 -88.72 -144.50
N ALA A 330 13.26 -88.82 -143.38
CA ALA A 330 13.37 -87.81 -142.31
C ALA A 330 14.53 -86.79 -142.42
N GLY A 331 14.47 -85.72 -141.60
CA GLY A 331 15.59 -84.79 -141.33
C GLY A 331 15.15 -83.41 -140.77
N HIS A 332 14.73 -83.22 -139.52
CA HIS A 332 15.41 -83.32 -138.19
C HIS A 332 15.75 -81.95 -137.53
N THR A 333 14.91 -81.58 -136.56
CA THR A 333 15.27 -80.99 -135.24
C THR A 333 16.28 -79.83 -135.14
N GLN A 334 15.79 -78.58 -134.99
CA GLN A 334 16.56 -77.51 -134.32
C GLN A 334 15.74 -76.42 -133.57
N GLU A 335 14.41 -76.35 -133.70
CA GLU A 335 13.65 -75.21 -133.17
C GLU A 335 13.18 -75.33 -131.71
N VAL A 336 12.89 -76.54 -131.23
CA VAL A 336 12.27 -76.78 -129.90
C VAL A 336 13.10 -76.19 -128.75
N LEU A 337 14.44 -76.27 -128.83
CA LEU A 337 15.35 -75.77 -127.79
C LEU A 337 15.38 -74.22 -127.67
N LYS A 338 14.79 -73.46 -128.60
CA LYS A 338 14.77 -72.00 -128.54
C LYS A 338 13.72 -71.45 -127.58
N GLU A 339 12.54 -72.07 -127.49
CA GLU A 339 11.44 -71.53 -126.69
C GLU A 339 11.59 -71.85 -125.18
N GLU A 340 12.15 -73.00 -124.83
CA GLU A 340 12.53 -73.32 -123.43
C GLU A 340 13.54 -72.30 -122.88
N ASN A 341 14.49 -71.85 -123.72
CA ASN A 341 15.47 -70.80 -123.42
C ASN A 341 14.88 -69.38 -123.33
N ARG A 342 13.59 -69.21 -123.63
CA ARG A 342 12.85 -67.96 -123.44
C ARG A 342 12.13 -67.95 -122.08
N VAL A 343 11.37 -69.01 -121.78
CA VAL A 343 10.60 -69.14 -120.53
C VAL A 343 11.47 -69.01 -119.28
N LEU A 344 12.65 -69.64 -119.28
CA LEU A 344 13.63 -69.53 -118.17
C LEU A 344 14.13 -68.09 -117.97
N ARG A 345 14.15 -67.27 -119.02
CA ARG A 345 14.64 -65.88 -118.98
C ARG A 345 13.62 -64.94 -118.35
N ASP A 346 12.35 -65.14 -118.67
CA ASP A 346 11.24 -64.36 -118.11
C ASP A 346 11.03 -64.69 -116.61
N GLN A 347 11.26 -65.94 -116.20
CA GLN A 347 11.28 -66.35 -114.78
C GLN A 347 12.40 -65.65 -113.98
N ILE A 348 13.60 -65.50 -114.56
CA ILE A 348 14.70 -64.72 -113.95
C ILE A 348 14.33 -63.22 -113.88
N GLY A 349 13.58 -62.69 -114.85
CA GLY A 349 13.04 -61.34 -114.81
C GLY A 349 12.14 -61.07 -113.60
N GLN A 350 11.29 -62.04 -113.24
CA GLN A 350 10.39 -61.92 -112.10
C GLN A 350 11.14 -61.91 -110.75
N LEU A 351 12.09 -62.84 -110.53
CA LEU A 351 12.85 -62.96 -109.28
C LEU A 351 13.68 -61.71 -108.94
N ASN A 352 14.10 -60.94 -109.94
CA ASN A 352 14.82 -59.67 -109.72
C ASN A 352 13.92 -58.56 -109.17
N LYS A 353 12.60 -58.67 -109.29
CA LYS A 353 11.64 -57.69 -108.78
C LYS A 353 11.47 -57.80 -107.26
N ASP A 354 11.37 -59.03 -106.76
CA ASP A 354 11.16 -59.34 -105.34
C ASP A 354 12.36 -58.94 -104.45
N LEU A 355 13.57 -58.82 -105.03
CA LEU A 355 14.76 -58.32 -104.35
C LEU A 355 14.64 -56.82 -103.99
N ALA A 356 14.00 -56.00 -104.82
CA ALA A 356 13.92 -54.55 -104.61
C ALA A 356 13.06 -54.17 -103.39
N ASP A 357 12.01 -54.94 -103.09
CA ASP A 357 11.16 -54.71 -101.92
C ASP A 357 11.83 -55.17 -100.61
N ARG A 358 12.78 -56.11 -100.68
CA ARG A 358 13.58 -56.54 -99.52
C ARG A 358 14.52 -55.43 -99.01
N ASP A 359 15.08 -54.62 -99.90
CA ASP A 359 15.92 -53.49 -99.50
C ASP A 359 15.11 -52.28 -99.02
N ARG A 360 13.88 -52.09 -99.53
CA ARG A 360 12.91 -51.13 -98.95
C ARG A 360 12.55 -51.48 -97.52
N LEU A 361 12.34 -52.76 -97.21
CA LEU A 361 12.11 -53.23 -95.83
C LEU A 361 13.33 -52.98 -94.93
N ARG A 362 14.56 -53.21 -95.42
CA ARG A 362 15.79 -52.90 -94.69
C ARG A 362 15.90 -51.41 -94.34
N ALA A 363 15.62 -50.52 -95.30
CA ALA A 363 15.64 -49.07 -95.09
C ALA A 363 14.57 -48.58 -94.10
N ASN A 364 13.46 -49.32 -93.93
CA ASN A 364 12.44 -49.00 -92.92
C ASN A 364 12.80 -49.54 -91.53
N LEU A 365 13.47 -50.69 -91.43
CA LEU A 365 14.05 -51.18 -90.16
C LEU A 365 15.14 -50.23 -89.63
N GLU A 366 15.98 -49.67 -90.50
CA GLU A 366 17.01 -48.69 -90.11
C GLU A 366 16.41 -47.37 -89.60
N LYS A 367 15.24 -46.96 -90.13
CA LYS A 367 14.48 -45.81 -89.58
C LYS A 367 13.87 -46.14 -88.22
N LEU A 368 13.34 -47.36 -88.04
CA LEU A 368 12.81 -47.82 -86.75
C LEU A 368 13.88 -47.82 -85.66
N SER A 369 15.11 -48.28 -85.95
CA SER A 369 16.24 -48.19 -85.01
C SER A 369 16.45 -46.74 -84.55
N LYS A 370 16.54 -45.79 -85.50
CA LYS A 370 16.74 -44.35 -85.20
C LYS A 370 15.59 -43.72 -84.42
N VAL A 371 14.38 -44.28 -84.50
CA VAL A 371 13.25 -43.90 -83.63
C VAL A 371 13.40 -44.52 -82.23
N GLN A 372 13.83 -45.78 -82.11
CA GLN A 372 14.11 -46.39 -80.79
C GLN A 372 15.23 -45.68 -80.04
N ASP A 373 16.32 -45.28 -80.73
CA ASP A 373 17.41 -44.48 -80.17
C ASP A 373 16.89 -43.13 -79.63
N ARG A 374 15.98 -42.50 -80.38
CA ARG A 374 15.35 -41.22 -80.01
C ARG A 374 14.35 -41.35 -78.86
N VAL A 375 13.67 -42.49 -78.74
CA VAL A 375 12.79 -42.81 -77.60
C VAL A 375 13.63 -43.00 -76.33
N HIS A 376 14.69 -43.80 -76.37
CA HIS A 376 15.60 -43.97 -75.21
C HIS A 376 16.19 -42.63 -74.75
N GLN A 377 16.56 -41.75 -75.68
CA GLN A 377 17.06 -40.41 -75.36
C GLN A 377 16.01 -39.55 -74.62
N LEU A 378 14.74 -39.63 -75.04
CA LEU A 378 13.63 -38.93 -74.37
C LEU A 378 13.26 -39.55 -73.01
N GLU A 379 13.37 -40.87 -72.86
CA GLU A 379 13.14 -41.58 -71.59
C GLU A 379 14.19 -41.19 -70.53
N VAL A 380 15.46 -41.06 -70.91
CA VAL A 380 16.52 -40.51 -70.04
C VAL A 380 16.24 -39.05 -69.68
N GLU A 381 15.93 -38.21 -70.67
CA GLU A 381 15.57 -36.80 -70.47
C GLU A 381 14.31 -36.58 -69.60
N LEU A 382 13.41 -37.55 -69.54
CA LEU A 382 12.26 -37.56 -68.62
C LEU A 382 12.68 -38.02 -67.23
N SER A 383 13.49 -39.07 -67.11
CA SER A 383 13.98 -39.58 -65.82
C SER A 383 14.80 -38.52 -65.06
N ASP A 384 15.67 -37.80 -65.76
CA ASP A 384 16.45 -36.67 -65.21
C ASP A 384 15.54 -35.52 -64.74
N ARG A 385 14.49 -35.19 -65.51
CA ARG A 385 13.49 -34.19 -65.10
C ARG A 385 12.70 -34.64 -63.88
N GLU A 386 12.25 -35.89 -63.82
CA GLU A 386 11.58 -36.41 -62.62
C GLU A 386 12.49 -36.45 -61.39
N ALA A 387 13.80 -36.72 -61.56
CA ALA A 387 14.78 -36.64 -60.49
C ALA A 387 14.93 -35.20 -59.98
N ALA A 388 15.02 -34.22 -60.89
CA ALA A 388 15.04 -32.80 -60.54
C ALA A 388 13.76 -32.35 -59.83
N HIS A 389 12.58 -32.74 -60.33
CA HIS A 389 11.29 -32.43 -59.69
C HIS A 389 11.14 -33.08 -58.31
N ARG A 390 11.62 -34.33 -58.11
CA ARG A 390 11.68 -34.97 -56.79
C ARG A 390 12.60 -34.20 -55.82
N GLY A 391 13.76 -33.74 -56.28
CA GLY A 391 14.66 -32.91 -55.48
C GLY A 391 14.04 -31.56 -55.06
N ILE A 392 13.31 -30.91 -55.96
CA ILE A 392 12.58 -29.66 -55.68
C ILE A 392 11.44 -29.90 -54.68
N LEU A 393 10.65 -30.97 -54.84
CA LEU A 393 9.59 -31.34 -53.89
C LEU A 393 10.15 -31.59 -52.49
N GLN A 394 11.26 -32.33 -52.38
CA GLN A 394 11.91 -32.61 -51.09
C GLN A 394 12.42 -31.33 -50.40
N GLN A 395 12.85 -30.31 -51.16
CA GLN A 395 13.19 -28.99 -50.61
C GLN A 395 11.96 -28.21 -50.13
N PHE A 396 10.82 -28.32 -50.83
CA PHE A 396 9.56 -27.74 -50.37
C PHE A 396 9.03 -28.43 -49.09
N GLU A 397 9.11 -29.75 -49.01
CA GLU A 397 8.73 -30.52 -47.80
C GLU A 397 9.59 -30.12 -46.59
N GLN A 398 10.91 -29.96 -46.76
CA GLN A 398 11.79 -29.46 -45.70
C GLN A 398 11.44 -28.02 -45.27
N SER A 399 11.14 -27.15 -46.23
CA SER A 399 10.72 -25.76 -45.96
C SER A 399 9.37 -25.65 -45.25
N LEU A 400 8.43 -26.56 -45.55
CA LEU A 400 7.16 -26.69 -44.83
C LEU A 400 7.38 -27.23 -43.41
N ALA A 401 8.14 -28.32 -43.23
CA ALA A 401 8.44 -28.87 -41.91
C ALA A 401 9.16 -27.87 -40.99
N GLU A 402 10.03 -27.01 -41.52
CA GLU A 402 10.65 -25.94 -40.72
C GLU A 402 9.67 -24.81 -40.38
N ARG A 403 8.71 -24.51 -41.26
CA ARG A 403 7.61 -23.57 -40.96
C ARG A 403 6.69 -24.13 -39.88
N ASP A 404 6.27 -25.38 -39.98
CA ASP A 404 5.40 -26.05 -39.00
C ASP A 404 6.09 -26.12 -37.63
N ARG A 405 7.41 -26.39 -37.59
CA ARG A 405 8.20 -26.27 -36.36
C ARG A 405 8.14 -24.85 -35.78
N ARG A 406 8.37 -23.81 -36.58
CA ARG A 406 8.36 -22.41 -36.12
C ARG A 406 6.96 -21.96 -35.67
N ILE A 407 5.89 -22.50 -36.27
CA ILE A 407 4.51 -22.29 -35.82
C ILE A 407 4.31 -22.96 -34.44
N SER A 408 4.74 -24.20 -34.25
CA SER A 408 4.66 -24.87 -32.95
C SER A 408 5.50 -24.19 -31.85
N GLU A 409 6.67 -23.63 -32.21
CA GLU A 409 7.47 -22.76 -31.33
C GLU A 409 6.77 -21.41 -31.02
N PHE A 410 5.91 -20.90 -31.90
CA PHE A 410 5.09 -19.72 -31.63
C PHE A 410 3.87 -20.06 -30.76
N ASP A 411 3.20 -21.17 -31.02
CA ASP A 411 2.03 -21.64 -30.26
C ASP A 411 2.38 -21.98 -28.81
N THR A 412 3.54 -22.60 -28.58
CA THR A 412 4.06 -22.85 -27.22
C THR A 412 4.44 -21.57 -26.48
N ASN A 413 4.96 -20.56 -27.19
CA ASN A 413 5.23 -19.24 -26.59
C ASN A 413 3.94 -18.45 -26.31
N THR A 414 2.91 -18.54 -27.16
CA THR A 414 1.62 -17.89 -26.89
C THR A 414 0.84 -18.59 -25.76
N ALA A 415 0.94 -19.92 -25.64
CA ALA A 415 0.43 -20.66 -24.47
C ALA A 415 1.10 -20.19 -23.16
N ALA A 416 2.43 -20.04 -23.14
CA ALA A 416 3.16 -19.51 -21.98
C ALA A 416 2.87 -18.01 -21.69
N GLN A 417 2.33 -17.27 -22.66
CA GLN A 417 1.84 -15.89 -22.47
C GLN A 417 0.41 -15.88 -21.91
N THR A 418 -0.48 -16.75 -22.38
CA THR A 418 -1.86 -16.84 -21.88
C THR A 418 -1.95 -17.43 -20.48
N GLU A 419 -1.04 -18.34 -20.10
CA GLU A 419 -0.88 -18.81 -18.72
C GLU A 419 -0.54 -17.65 -17.76
N LYS A 420 0.48 -16.84 -18.09
CA LYS A 420 0.84 -15.64 -17.32
C LYS A 420 -0.26 -14.58 -17.29
N LEU A 421 -1.03 -14.45 -18.37
CA LEU A 421 -2.21 -13.58 -18.39
C LEU A 421 -3.29 -14.10 -17.43
N HIS A 422 -3.46 -15.42 -17.31
CA HIS A 422 -4.39 -16.03 -16.36
C HIS A 422 -3.93 -15.84 -14.92
N GLU A 423 -2.65 -16.04 -14.61
CA GLU A 423 -2.05 -15.73 -13.30
C GLU A 423 -2.29 -14.26 -12.92
N ALA A 424 -2.01 -13.32 -13.83
CA ALA A 424 -2.24 -11.90 -13.60
C ALA A 424 -3.72 -11.57 -13.36
N GLN A 425 -4.64 -12.16 -14.12
CA GLN A 425 -6.09 -12.01 -13.90
C GLN A 425 -6.54 -12.60 -12.55
N GLN A 426 -5.93 -13.71 -12.12
CA GLN A 426 -6.21 -14.33 -10.82
C GLN A 426 -5.73 -13.45 -9.66
N VAL A 427 -4.53 -12.86 -9.77
CA VAL A 427 -4.03 -11.86 -8.82
C VAL A 427 -4.96 -10.66 -8.73
N CYS A 428 -5.39 -10.09 -9.87
CA CYS A 428 -6.35 -8.97 -9.88
C CYS A 428 -7.64 -9.31 -9.14
N ARG A 429 -8.24 -10.48 -9.38
CA ARG A 429 -9.45 -10.92 -8.65
C ARG A 429 -9.23 -11.05 -7.15
N THR A 430 -8.07 -11.52 -6.70
CA THR A 430 -7.76 -11.57 -5.26
C THR A 430 -7.57 -10.17 -4.65
N ALA A 431 -7.05 -9.20 -5.42
CA ALA A 431 -6.95 -7.81 -5.00
C ALA A 431 -8.32 -7.12 -4.94
N GLU A 432 -9.21 -7.39 -5.90
CA GLU A 432 -10.61 -6.92 -5.88
C GLU A 432 -11.37 -7.47 -4.67
N GLN A 433 -11.24 -8.77 -4.38
CA GLN A 433 -11.82 -9.39 -3.18
C GLN A 433 -11.27 -8.79 -1.88
N ALA A 434 -9.97 -8.50 -1.82
CA ALA A 434 -9.37 -7.80 -0.67
C ALA A 434 -9.88 -6.36 -0.53
N GLN A 435 -10.13 -5.65 -1.63
CA GLN A 435 -10.74 -4.31 -1.58
C GLN A 435 -12.19 -4.35 -1.06
N GLU A 436 -13.02 -5.32 -1.44
CA GLU A 436 -14.38 -5.42 -0.90
C GLU A 436 -14.39 -5.74 0.60
N VAL A 437 -13.49 -6.61 1.08
CA VAL A 437 -13.32 -6.84 2.52
C VAL A 437 -12.92 -5.56 3.25
N LEU A 438 -11.94 -4.80 2.72
CA LEU A 438 -11.52 -3.52 3.30
C LEU A 438 -12.63 -2.45 3.25
N LYS A 439 -13.47 -2.41 2.22
CA LYS A 439 -14.64 -1.52 2.15
C LYS A 439 -15.64 -1.82 3.28
N GLU A 440 -15.92 -3.09 3.54
CA GLU A 440 -16.86 -3.48 4.60
C GLU A 440 -16.25 -3.27 6.00
N GLU A 441 -14.94 -3.49 6.20
CA GLU A 441 -14.28 -3.10 7.47
C GLU A 441 -14.30 -1.58 7.69
N ILE A 442 -14.06 -0.77 6.64
CA ILE A 442 -14.20 0.70 6.69
C ILE A 442 -15.65 1.11 6.98
N ARG A 443 -16.65 0.39 6.45
CA ARG A 443 -18.06 0.63 6.75
C ARG A 443 -18.36 0.35 8.24
N VAL A 444 -18.01 -0.83 8.74
CA VAL A 444 -18.22 -1.21 10.15
C VAL A 444 -17.55 -0.21 11.10
N LEU A 445 -16.37 0.30 10.75
CA LEU A 445 -15.70 1.35 11.52
C LEU A 445 -16.45 2.70 11.49
N ARG A 446 -17.07 3.10 10.38
CA ARG A 446 -17.94 4.29 10.34
C ARG A 446 -19.20 4.11 11.18
N ASP A 447 -19.85 2.95 11.06
CA ASP A 447 -21.08 2.64 11.80
C ASP A 447 -20.80 2.61 13.32
N TYR A 448 -19.61 2.13 13.74
CA TYR A 448 -19.13 2.21 15.13
C TYR A 448 -18.77 3.63 15.58
N ILE A 449 -18.13 4.45 14.73
CA ILE A 449 -17.86 5.86 15.01
C ILE A 449 -19.16 6.66 15.15
N ALA A 450 -20.21 6.35 14.36
CA ALA A 450 -21.53 6.95 14.49
C ALA A 450 -22.15 6.65 15.88
N GLN A 451 -22.13 5.38 16.31
CA GLN A 451 -22.60 4.97 17.64
C GLN A 451 -21.81 5.66 18.78
N LEU A 452 -20.49 5.83 18.64
CA LEU A 452 -19.67 6.57 19.60
C LEU A 452 -20.02 8.07 19.66
N ASN A 453 -20.36 8.68 18.52
CA ASN A 453 -20.80 10.08 18.48
C ASN A 453 -22.21 10.27 19.08
N GLU A 454 -23.10 9.29 18.90
CA GLU A 454 -24.43 9.27 19.50
C GLU A 454 -24.34 9.17 21.04
N GLY A 455 -23.53 8.23 21.56
CA GLY A 455 -23.25 8.12 22.99
C GLY A 455 -22.48 9.32 23.59
N LEU A 456 -21.80 10.14 22.77
CA LEU A 456 -21.25 11.42 23.22
C LEU A 456 -22.33 12.49 23.40
N ALA A 457 -23.37 12.50 22.55
CA ALA A 457 -24.52 13.39 22.71
C ALA A 457 -25.32 13.08 23.99
N ASP A 458 -25.57 11.80 24.28
CA ASP A 458 -26.18 11.36 25.54
C ASP A 458 -25.37 11.83 26.77
N ARG A 459 -24.04 11.76 26.69
CA ARG A 459 -23.16 12.20 27.77
C ARG A 459 -23.19 13.72 27.99
N ASP A 460 -23.38 14.50 26.93
CA ASP A 460 -23.54 15.95 27.03
C ASP A 460 -24.96 16.35 27.49
N GLN A 461 -25.99 15.56 27.17
CA GLN A 461 -27.32 15.66 27.79
C GLN A 461 -27.26 15.38 29.30
N LEU A 462 -26.58 14.30 29.73
CA LEU A 462 -26.34 14.00 31.15
C LEU A 462 -25.54 15.12 31.84
N ARG A 463 -24.57 15.74 31.15
CA ARG A 463 -23.84 16.92 31.67
C ARG A 463 -24.79 18.11 31.91
N ALA A 464 -25.72 18.38 31.00
CA ALA A 464 -26.72 19.42 31.18
C ALA A 464 -27.67 19.13 32.36
N GLU A 465 -28.00 17.86 32.62
CA GLU A 465 -28.78 17.45 33.79
C GLU A 465 -28.00 17.64 35.11
N VAL A 466 -26.71 17.29 35.14
CA VAL A 466 -25.82 17.57 36.29
C VAL A 466 -25.71 19.08 36.55
N GLU A 467 -25.74 19.92 35.51
CA GLU A 467 -25.77 21.38 35.68
C GLU A 467 -27.11 21.90 36.24
N LYS A 468 -28.25 21.31 35.84
CA LYS A 468 -29.55 21.58 36.50
C LYS A 468 -29.50 21.21 37.98
N LEU A 469 -28.93 20.05 38.32
CA LEU A 469 -28.76 19.61 39.72
C LEU A 469 -27.81 20.51 40.51
N ALA A 470 -26.78 21.09 39.89
CA ALA A 470 -25.95 22.11 40.53
C ALA A 470 -26.75 23.39 40.84
N LYS A 471 -27.64 23.83 39.94
CA LYS A 471 -28.54 24.98 40.19
C LYS A 471 -29.54 24.69 41.33
N VAL A 472 -30.06 23.46 41.43
CA VAL A 472 -30.87 23.02 42.58
C VAL A 472 -30.06 23.03 43.88
N ARG A 473 -28.84 22.48 43.89
CA ARG A 473 -27.94 22.50 45.06
C ARG A 473 -27.67 23.92 45.55
N ASN A 474 -27.42 24.86 44.63
CA ASN A 474 -27.21 26.26 44.98
C ASN A 474 -28.47 26.90 45.60
N ARG A 475 -29.68 26.51 45.17
CA ARG A 475 -30.92 26.99 45.80
C ARG A 475 -31.19 26.35 47.17
N VAL A 476 -30.84 25.08 47.37
CA VAL A 476 -30.85 24.46 48.71
C VAL A 476 -29.91 25.22 49.64
N HIS A 477 -28.69 25.52 49.21
CA HIS A 477 -27.73 26.26 50.04
C HIS A 477 -28.19 27.69 50.37
N GLN A 478 -28.86 28.38 49.43
CA GLN A 478 -29.53 29.65 49.75
C GLN A 478 -30.62 29.49 50.82
N LEU A 479 -31.42 28.42 50.75
CA LEU A 479 -32.47 28.14 51.73
C LEU A 479 -31.90 27.79 53.12
N GLU A 480 -30.74 27.12 53.19
CA GLU A 480 -30.00 26.87 54.44
C GLU A 480 -29.55 28.19 55.10
N VAL A 481 -28.99 29.12 54.32
CA VAL A 481 -28.61 30.47 54.81
C VAL A 481 -29.84 31.26 55.22
N GLU A 482 -30.88 31.29 54.39
CA GLU A 482 -32.18 31.92 54.68
C GLU A 482 -32.88 31.34 55.94
N LEU A 483 -32.58 30.10 56.34
CA LEU A 483 -33.05 29.49 57.59
C LEU A 483 -32.16 29.87 58.77
N SER A 484 -30.83 29.80 58.62
CA SER A 484 -29.86 30.23 59.64
C SER A 484 -30.08 31.70 60.06
N ASP A 485 -30.34 32.59 59.10
CA ASP A 485 -30.63 34.00 59.37
C ASP A 485 -31.98 34.18 60.10
N ARG A 486 -33.00 33.39 59.76
CA ARG A 486 -34.29 33.37 60.48
C ARG A 486 -34.12 32.85 61.91
N GLU A 487 -33.35 31.79 62.12
CA GLU A 487 -33.05 31.31 63.46
C GLU A 487 -32.26 32.34 64.29
N ALA A 488 -31.30 33.04 63.68
CA ALA A 488 -30.57 34.11 64.34
C ALA A 488 -31.51 35.27 64.75
N ALA A 489 -32.45 35.65 63.87
CA ALA A 489 -33.49 36.62 64.21
C ALA A 489 -34.40 36.12 65.34
N HIS A 490 -34.83 34.85 65.31
CA HIS A 490 -35.65 34.26 66.37
C HIS A 490 -34.92 34.19 67.72
N ARG A 491 -33.64 33.79 67.73
CA ARG A 491 -32.77 33.85 68.92
C ARG A 491 -32.67 35.28 69.47
N GLY A 492 -32.51 36.28 68.59
CA GLY A 492 -32.53 37.70 68.97
C GLY A 492 -33.86 38.14 69.60
N THR A 493 -35.01 37.71 69.06
CA THR A 493 -36.32 38.01 69.66
C THR A 493 -36.55 37.31 70.99
N LEU A 494 -36.07 36.07 71.16
CA LEU A 494 -36.13 35.36 72.44
C LEU A 494 -35.30 36.09 73.51
N GLN A 495 -34.07 36.51 73.17
CA GLN A 495 -33.22 37.28 74.08
C GLN A 495 -33.87 38.61 74.51
N GLN A 496 -34.62 39.26 73.62
CA GLN A 496 -35.41 40.47 73.96
C GLN A 496 -36.59 40.15 74.89
N PHE A 497 -37.26 39.01 74.72
CA PHE A 497 -38.30 38.56 75.65
C PHE A 497 -37.72 38.19 77.03
N GLU A 498 -36.60 37.49 77.08
CA GLU A 498 -35.86 37.16 78.31
C GLU A 498 -35.42 38.44 79.04
N GLN A 499 -34.90 39.43 78.33
CA GLN A 499 -34.56 40.74 78.91
C GLN A 499 -35.81 41.46 79.45
N SER A 500 -36.94 41.41 78.74
CA SER A 500 -38.21 42.00 79.20
C SER A 500 -38.80 41.28 80.42
N LEU A 501 -38.56 39.97 80.55
CA LEU A 501 -38.90 39.19 81.75
C LEU A 501 -37.97 39.56 82.92
N ALA A 502 -36.66 39.66 82.71
CA ALA A 502 -35.72 40.10 83.74
C ALA A 502 -36.03 41.53 84.24
N GLU A 503 -36.41 42.46 83.35
CA GLU A 503 -36.89 43.79 83.74
C GLU A 503 -38.19 43.72 84.57
N ARG A 504 -39.10 42.79 84.26
CA ARG A 504 -40.32 42.57 85.04
C ARG A 504 -40.01 41.97 86.41
N ASP A 505 -39.14 40.98 86.50
CA ASP A 505 -38.72 40.38 87.77
C ASP A 505 -37.98 41.39 88.65
N THR A 506 -37.19 42.28 88.05
CA THR A 506 -36.58 43.43 88.75
C THR A 506 -37.65 44.36 89.31
N ARG A 507 -38.65 44.76 88.50
CA ARG A 507 -39.78 45.60 88.98
C ARG A 507 -40.65 44.91 90.03
N ILE A 508 -40.80 43.59 89.96
CA ILE A 508 -41.49 42.78 90.98
C ILE A 508 -40.65 42.75 92.27
N SER A 509 -39.33 42.66 92.17
CA SER A 509 -38.42 42.77 93.32
C SER A 509 -38.48 44.16 93.97
N GLU A 510 -38.48 45.23 93.18
CA GLU A 510 -38.67 46.62 93.63
C GLU A 510 -40.04 46.83 94.31
N PHE A 511 -41.12 46.29 93.72
CA PHE A 511 -42.46 46.33 94.30
C PHE A 511 -42.53 45.55 95.63
N ASN A 512 -41.93 44.36 95.69
CA ASN A 512 -41.86 43.56 96.91
C ASN A 512 -41.01 44.24 97.99
N ALA A 513 -39.91 44.90 97.62
CA ALA A 513 -39.11 45.70 98.56
C ALA A 513 -39.92 46.89 99.10
N SER A 514 -40.70 47.58 98.26
CA SER A 514 -41.63 48.63 98.69
C SER A 514 -42.70 48.10 99.66
N ALA A 515 -43.26 46.91 99.38
CA ALA A 515 -44.21 46.25 100.27
C ALA A 515 -43.58 45.82 101.62
N VAL A 516 -42.31 45.41 101.63
CA VAL A 516 -41.55 45.13 102.86
C VAL A 516 -41.33 46.40 103.67
N VAL A 517 -40.99 47.53 103.04
CA VAL A 517 -40.87 48.83 103.74
C VAL A 517 -42.19 49.22 104.43
N GLN A 518 -43.33 49.05 103.75
CA GLN A 518 -44.65 49.34 104.37
C GLN A 518 -45.03 48.35 105.50
N LEU A 519 -44.49 47.13 105.51
CA LEU A 519 -44.65 46.18 106.61
C LEU A 519 -43.71 46.48 107.79
N ASP A 520 -42.52 47.01 107.53
CA ASP A 520 -41.59 47.44 108.57
C ASP A 520 -42.02 48.76 109.22
N GLU A 521 -42.71 49.67 108.49
CA GLU A 521 -43.41 50.82 109.08
C GLU A 521 -44.45 50.38 110.15
N VAL A 522 -45.13 49.24 109.95
CA VAL A 522 -46.05 48.66 110.94
C VAL A 522 -45.30 48.03 112.12
N ARG A 523 -44.13 47.40 111.88
CA ARG A 523 -43.31 46.82 112.96
C ARG A 523 -42.66 47.88 113.85
N VAL A 524 -42.21 49.00 113.29
CA VAL A 524 -41.67 50.14 114.06
C VAL A 524 -42.71 50.66 115.08
N ALA A 525 -43.99 50.61 114.75
CA ALA A 525 -45.07 50.97 115.66
C ALA A 525 -45.32 49.96 116.81
N GLN A 526 -44.81 48.72 116.72
CA GLN A 526 -44.91 47.71 117.80
C GLN A 526 -43.62 47.57 118.62
N GLN A 527 -42.45 47.72 117.99
CA GLN A 527 -41.15 47.65 118.68
C GLN A 527 -40.95 48.78 119.70
N ALA A 528 -41.50 49.97 119.40
CA ALA A 528 -41.43 51.17 120.24
C ALA A 528 -42.13 51.07 121.62
N TYR A 529 -42.75 49.93 121.95
CA TYR A 529 -43.42 49.70 123.25
C TYR A 529 -42.69 48.67 124.14
N GLN A 530 -41.57 48.09 123.70
CA GLN A 530 -40.83 47.08 124.48
C GLN A 530 -39.36 47.45 124.75
N ASP A 531 -38.69 48.16 123.85
CA ASP A 531 -37.25 48.48 123.98
C ASP A 531 -36.98 49.75 124.82
N SER A 532 -37.60 49.86 126.00
CA SER A 532 -37.42 50.98 126.94
C SER A 532 -36.64 50.61 128.22
N GLU A 533 -36.18 49.37 128.38
CA GLU A 533 -35.34 48.95 129.50
C GLU A 533 -34.15 48.08 129.04
N HIS A 534 -33.03 48.21 129.75
CA HIS A 534 -31.82 47.36 129.66
C HIS A 534 -30.94 47.48 128.39
N ALA A 535 -30.83 48.69 127.84
CA ALA A 535 -29.66 49.07 127.05
C ALA A 535 -28.41 49.28 127.94
N GLN A 536 -27.67 48.20 128.29
CA GLN A 536 -26.25 48.22 128.70
C GLN A 536 -25.68 46.81 128.98
N GLU A 537 -24.57 46.42 128.31
CA GLU A 537 -23.23 46.24 128.94
C GLU A 537 -22.17 45.62 128.00
N LEU A 538 -22.52 44.62 127.18
CA LEU A 538 -21.54 43.65 126.64
C LEU A 538 -20.93 43.92 125.24
N LEU A 539 -20.95 45.16 124.74
CA LEU A 539 -20.30 45.55 123.48
C LEU A 539 -18.78 45.78 123.64
N LYS A 540 -18.03 44.81 124.18
CA LYS A 540 -16.61 44.98 124.56
C LYS A 540 -15.61 43.90 124.14
N GLU A 541 -16.05 42.69 123.78
CA GLU A 541 -15.11 41.55 123.61
C GLU A 541 -14.65 41.33 122.15
N ASP A 542 -15.53 41.55 121.16
CA ASP A 542 -15.27 41.18 119.75
C ASP A 542 -14.09 41.90 119.09
N ILE A 543 -13.71 43.08 119.59
CA ILE A 543 -12.60 43.89 119.07
C ILE A 543 -11.24 43.16 119.22
N ARG A 544 -11.10 42.20 120.15
CA ARG A 544 -9.85 41.46 120.35
C ARG A 544 -9.53 40.46 119.24
N VAL A 545 -10.54 39.86 118.60
CA VAL A 545 -10.33 38.71 117.70
C VAL A 545 -9.68 39.12 116.37
N LEU A 546 -9.96 40.33 115.88
CA LEU A 546 -9.52 40.79 114.56
C LEU A 546 -8.01 41.04 114.43
N HIS A 547 -7.30 41.30 115.53
CA HIS A 547 -5.85 41.62 115.47
C HIS A 547 -4.97 40.42 115.09
N ASN A 548 -5.32 39.20 115.52
CA ASN A 548 -4.47 38.02 115.33
C ASN A 548 -4.50 37.45 113.89
N ARG A 549 -5.41 37.90 113.02
CA ARG A 549 -5.55 37.37 111.65
C ARG A 549 -4.57 38.00 110.65
N ILE A 550 -4.04 39.18 110.95
CA ILE A 550 -3.21 39.97 110.02
C ILE A 550 -1.75 39.46 109.97
N ALA A 551 -1.26 38.84 111.04
CA ALA A 551 0.12 38.34 111.10
C ALA A 551 0.41 37.15 110.16
N GLN A 552 -0.63 36.42 109.73
CA GLN A 552 -0.50 35.14 108.99
C GLN A 552 -0.37 35.29 107.46
N LEU A 553 -0.37 36.51 106.91
CA LEU A 553 -0.50 36.76 105.46
C LEU A 553 0.79 37.26 104.76
N ASN A 554 1.94 37.20 105.43
CA ASN A 554 3.21 37.75 104.92
C ASN A 554 4.30 36.71 104.58
N GLU A 555 4.01 35.41 104.65
CA GLU A 555 5.03 34.35 104.51
C GLU A 555 5.10 33.73 103.08
N ASP A 556 4.03 33.80 102.30
CA ASP A 556 3.92 33.18 100.96
C ASP A 556 4.48 34.02 99.78
N LEU A 557 5.55 34.80 100.00
CA LEU A 557 6.17 35.66 98.97
C LEU A 557 7.37 35.02 98.25
N ALA A 558 7.32 33.71 97.97
CA ALA A 558 8.46 32.92 97.49
C ALA A 558 8.44 32.49 96.00
N ASP A 559 7.31 32.57 95.27
CA ASP A 559 7.15 31.92 93.96
C ASP A 559 7.37 32.81 92.71
N ARG A 560 7.96 34.00 92.86
CA ARG A 560 7.99 35.02 91.78
C ARG A 560 8.96 34.72 90.62
N ASP A 561 10.02 33.94 90.83
CA ASP A 561 11.05 33.71 89.79
C ASP A 561 10.76 32.52 88.86
N ARG A 562 9.91 31.56 89.25
CA ARG A 562 9.52 30.44 88.36
C ARG A 562 8.82 30.93 87.08
N LEU A 563 7.99 31.97 87.21
CA LEU A 563 7.20 32.56 86.11
C LEU A 563 8.07 33.21 85.02
N ARG A 564 9.23 33.78 85.37
CA ARG A 564 10.17 34.39 84.40
C ARG A 564 10.73 33.39 83.40
N THR A 565 11.02 32.16 83.85
CA THR A 565 11.52 31.07 83.00
C THR A 565 10.47 30.48 82.06
N GLN A 566 9.18 30.62 82.36
CA GLN A 566 8.10 30.19 81.46
C GLN A 566 7.81 31.25 80.39
N LEU A 567 7.86 32.54 80.73
CA LEU A 567 7.69 33.66 79.79
C LEU A 567 8.64 33.58 78.57
N LYS A 568 9.93 33.29 78.78
CA LYS A 568 10.90 33.12 77.69
C LYS A 568 10.61 31.97 76.73
N LYS A 569 9.78 30.98 77.12
CA LYS A 569 9.33 29.93 76.19
C LYS A 569 8.17 30.43 75.32
N LEU A 570 7.26 31.22 75.88
CA LEU A 570 6.14 31.83 75.14
C LEU A 570 6.62 32.78 74.03
N GLU A 571 7.65 33.60 74.29
CA GLU A 571 8.27 34.50 73.28
C GLU A 571 8.79 33.73 72.04
N SER A 572 9.34 32.52 72.26
CA SER A 572 9.81 31.65 71.16
C SER A 572 8.65 31.04 70.36
N VAL A 573 7.51 30.75 71.02
CA VAL A 573 6.30 30.25 70.36
C VAL A 573 5.61 31.37 69.59
N GLN A 574 5.52 32.58 70.13
CA GLN A 574 4.99 33.75 69.41
C GLN A 574 5.80 34.05 68.14
N SER A 575 7.14 33.97 68.22
CA SER A 575 8.02 34.11 67.05
C SER A 575 7.74 33.06 65.96
N ARG A 576 7.45 31.81 66.37
CA ARG A 576 7.10 30.68 65.47
C ARG A 576 5.70 30.83 64.87
N VAL A 577 4.73 31.31 65.66
CA VAL A 577 3.36 31.61 65.20
C VAL A 577 3.40 32.73 64.18
N HIS A 578 4.10 33.84 64.46
CA HIS A 578 4.17 34.96 63.53
C HIS A 578 4.84 34.61 62.19
N GLN A 579 5.84 33.72 62.21
CA GLN A 579 6.42 33.18 60.97
C GLN A 579 5.41 32.35 60.16
N LEU A 580 4.53 31.57 60.81
CA LEU A 580 3.46 30.82 60.17
C LEU A 580 2.31 31.72 59.70
N GLU A 581 2.00 32.82 60.39
CA GLU A 581 1.03 33.84 59.96
C GLU A 581 1.47 34.50 58.65
N VAL A 582 2.75 34.86 58.51
CA VAL A 582 3.31 35.39 57.25
C VAL A 582 3.25 34.34 56.15
N GLU A 583 3.70 33.11 56.42
CA GLU A 583 3.65 32.00 55.48
C GLU A 583 2.23 31.59 55.04
N LEU A 584 1.21 31.84 55.87
CA LEU A 584 -0.19 31.69 55.50
C LEU A 584 -0.68 32.88 54.68
N SER A 585 -0.34 34.13 55.06
CA SER A 585 -0.75 35.32 54.32
C SER A 585 -0.17 35.35 52.89
N ASP A 586 1.07 34.90 52.70
CA ASP A 586 1.71 34.74 51.38
C ASP A 586 1.01 33.65 50.55
N ARG A 587 0.67 32.50 51.15
CA ARG A 587 -0.13 31.45 50.48
C ARG A 587 -1.52 31.97 50.11
N GLU A 588 -2.19 32.69 51.00
CA GLU A 588 -3.48 33.35 50.71
C GLU A 588 -3.36 34.43 49.63
N ALA A 589 -2.23 35.13 49.52
CA ALA A 589 -1.99 36.09 48.44
C ALA A 589 -1.84 35.37 47.09
N VAL A 590 -1.11 34.24 47.04
CA VAL A 590 -1.02 33.37 45.86
C VAL A 590 -2.39 32.80 45.50
N HIS A 591 -3.16 32.29 46.47
CA HIS A 591 -4.51 31.74 46.23
C HIS A 591 -5.52 32.81 45.78
N ARG A 592 -5.43 34.05 46.29
CA ARG A 592 -6.17 35.20 45.76
C ARG A 592 -5.76 35.53 44.32
N GLY A 593 -4.47 35.39 43.99
CA GLY A 593 -3.97 35.50 42.61
C GLY A 593 -4.59 34.46 41.67
N THR A 594 -4.61 33.19 42.06
CA THR A 594 -5.20 32.11 41.25
C THR A 594 -6.71 32.23 41.16
N ASN A 595 -7.42 32.59 42.23
CA ASN A 595 -8.86 32.84 42.17
C ASN A 595 -9.20 33.98 41.22
N LYS A 596 -8.45 35.08 41.24
CA LYS A 596 -8.65 36.20 40.32
C LYS A 596 -8.44 35.83 38.84
N GLN A 597 -7.53 34.89 38.55
CA GLN A 597 -7.37 34.32 37.21
C GLN A 597 -8.54 33.39 36.83
N LEU A 598 -9.03 32.58 37.78
CA LEU A 598 -10.20 31.73 37.57
C LEU A 598 -11.47 32.57 37.34
N GLU A 599 -11.71 33.61 38.15
CA GLU A 599 -12.77 34.61 37.98
C GLU A 599 -12.72 35.28 36.60
N GLN A 600 -11.53 35.66 36.11
CA GLN A 600 -11.36 36.20 34.76
C GLN A 600 -11.71 35.16 33.69
N SER A 601 -11.31 33.89 33.87
CA SER A 601 -11.66 32.82 32.93
C SER A 601 -13.16 32.47 32.93
N LEU A 602 -13.83 32.60 34.09
CA LEU A 602 -15.27 32.43 34.23
C LEU A 602 -16.01 33.60 33.59
N ALA A 603 -15.63 34.85 33.88
CA ALA A 603 -16.23 36.02 33.24
C ALA A 603 -16.02 36.07 31.71
N GLU A 604 -14.99 35.39 31.16
CA GLU A 604 -14.89 35.19 29.70
C GLU A 604 -15.75 34.03 29.20
N ARG A 605 -15.88 32.92 29.95
CA ARG A 605 -16.85 31.86 29.66
C ARG A 605 -18.28 32.38 29.66
N ASP A 606 -18.67 33.18 30.65
CA ASP A 606 -20.01 33.76 30.77
C ASP A 606 -20.32 34.70 29.58
N ARG A 607 -19.32 35.46 29.10
CA ARG A 607 -19.44 36.26 27.85
C ARG A 607 -19.55 35.40 26.59
N ARG A 608 -19.02 34.17 26.58
CA ARG A 608 -19.17 33.22 25.47
C ARG A 608 -20.53 32.50 25.55
N ILE A 609 -20.97 32.11 26.74
CA ILE A 609 -22.29 31.54 27.03
C ILE A 609 -23.39 32.55 26.66
N SER A 610 -23.32 33.79 27.16
CA SER A 610 -24.31 34.84 26.83
C SER A 610 -24.41 35.16 25.33
N LYS A 611 -23.31 35.01 24.56
CA LYS A 611 -23.36 35.09 23.08
C LYS A 611 -24.03 33.87 22.44
N PHE A 612 -23.87 32.69 23.04
CA PHE A 612 -24.55 31.46 22.62
C PHE A 612 -26.05 31.53 22.95
N ASP A 613 -26.41 32.03 24.13
CA ASP A 613 -27.80 32.27 24.57
C ASP A 613 -28.50 33.30 23.66
N ALA A 614 -27.81 34.38 23.27
CA ALA A 614 -28.35 35.36 22.32
C ALA A 614 -28.62 34.73 20.93
N ASN A 615 -27.73 33.83 20.46
CA ASN A 615 -27.97 33.07 19.23
C ASN A 615 -29.09 32.02 19.39
N ALA A 616 -29.22 31.41 20.57
CA ALA A 616 -30.30 30.48 20.87
C ALA A 616 -31.66 31.20 20.91
N ALA A 617 -31.73 32.38 21.52
CA ALA A 617 -32.92 33.25 21.51
C ALA A 617 -33.35 33.56 20.06
N ALA A 618 -32.42 34.00 19.22
CA ALA A 618 -32.67 34.28 17.80
C ALA A 618 -33.03 33.03 16.94
N GLN A 619 -32.90 31.82 17.48
CA GLN A 619 -33.42 30.58 16.89
C GLN A 619 -34.79 30.21 17.49
N THR A 620 -35.01 30.42 18.79
CA THR A 620 -36.34 30.21 19.42
C THR A 620 -37.38 31.19 18.92
N ASP A 621 -37.00 32.42 18.57
CA ASP A 621 -37.93 33.40 17.99
C ASP A 621 -38.46 32.92 16.61
N LYS A 622 -37.57 32.37 15.77
CA LYS A 622 -37.94 31.75 14.48
C LYS A 622 -38.77 30.49 14.65
N LEU A 623 -38.49 29.71 15.70
CA LEU A 623 -39.34 28.57 16.07
C LEU A 623 -40.72 29.05 16.53
N HIS A 624 -40.80 30.20 17.21
CA HIS A 624 -42.06 30.79 17.65
C HIS A 624 -42.90 31.31 16.48
N GLU A 625 -42.29 31.99 15.50
CA GLU A 625 -42.95 32.39 14.24
C GLU A 625 -43.52 31.17 13.50
N ALA A 626 -42.74 30.09 13.38
CA ALA A 626 -43.20 28.84 12.78
C ALA A 626 -44.37 28.19 13.56
N GLN A 627 -44.30 28.17 14.89
CA GLN A 627 -45.39 27.68 15.74
C GLN A 627 -46.64 28.57 15.68
N GLN A 628 -46.49 29.88 15.48
CA GLN A 628 -47.61 30.80 15.30
C GLN A 628 -48.36 30.51 14.00
N ALA A 629 -47.64 30.23 12.91
CA ALA A 629 -48.24 29.80 11.64
C ALA A 629 -49.02 28.48 11.79
N CYS A 630 -48.48 27.49 12.50
CA CYS A 630 -49.21 26.25 12.82
C CYS A 630 -50.49 26.51 13.63
N ARG A 631 -50.43 27.34 14.68
CA ARG A 631 -51.61 27.69 15.50
C ARG A 631 -52.69 28.40 14.69
N THR A 632 -52.34 29.24 13.72
CA THR A 632 -53.35 29.86 12.83
C THR A 632 -54.04 28.84 11.92
N ALA A 633 -53.35 27.75 11.53
CA ALA A 633 -53.98 26.65 10.79
C ALA A 633 -54.87 25.76 11.68
N GLU A 634 -54.47 25.52 12.93
CA GLU A 634 -55.30 24.81 13.91
C GLU A 634 -56.58 25.59 14.23
N GLN A 635 -56.49 26.92 14.36
CA GLN A 635 -57.65 27.80 14.59
C GLN A 635 -58.66 27.77 13.44
N THR A 636 -58.23 27.74 12.17
CA THR A 636 -59.17 27.58 11.05
C THR A 636 -59.80 26.18 11.01
N GLN A 637 -59.15 25.17 11.58
CA GLN A 637 -59.72 23.82 11.70
C GLN A 637 -60.74 23.70 12.85
N GLU A 638 -60.55 24.41 13.97
CA GLU A 638 -61.54 24.45 15.06
C GLU A 638 -62.81 25.23 14.67
N VAL A 639 -62.69 26.33 13.91
CA VAL A 639 -63.88 27.05 13.39
C VAL A 639 -64.77 26.14 12.56
N LEU A 640 -64.17 25.32 11.67
CA LEU A 640 -64.91 24.33 10.87
C LEU A 640 -65.53 23.20 11.72
N LYS A 641 -64.93 22.84 12.87
CA LYS A 641 -65.54 21.89 13.81
C LYS A 641 -66.74 22.49 14.54
N GLU A 642 -66.66 23.76 14.94
CA GLU A 642 -67.74 24.41 15.68
C GLU A 642 -68.93 24.77 14.78
N GLU A 643 -68.72 25.07 13.50
CA GLU A 643 -69.82 25.12 12.50
C GLU A 643 -70.54 23.76 12.39
N ILE A 644 -69.79 22.66 12.35
CA ILE A 644 -70.35 21.28 12.36
C ILE A 644 -71.05 20.98 13.70
N ARG A 645 -70.63 21.59 14.81
CA ARG A 645 -71.27 21.44 16.12
C ARG A 645 -72.58 22.20 16.23
N VAL A 646 -72.61 23.48 15.83
CA VAL A 646 -73.84 24.29 15.82
C VAL A 646 -74.92 23.64 14.95
N LEU A 647 -74.54 23.07 13.80
CA LEU A 647 -75.45 22.30 12.94
C LEU A 647 -75.97 21.00 13.58
N ARG A 648 -75.31 20.44 14.60
CA ARG A 648 -75.78 19.28 15.38
C ARG A 648 -76.63 19.71 16.58
N ASP A 649 -76.25 20.76 17.28
CA ASP A 649 -76.97 21.24 18.46
C ASP A 649 -78.34 21.85 18.07
N GLN A 650 -78.46 22.46 16.88
CA GLN A 650 -79.76 22.83 16.29
C GLN A 650 -80.67 21.61 16.01
N ILE A 651 -80.10 20.44 15.71
CA ILE A 651 -80.85 19.18 15.53
C ILE A 651 -81.25 18.57 16.90
N ALA A 652 -80.51 18.86 17.96
CA ALA A 652 -80.82 18.43 19.33
C ALA A 652 -81.90 19.31 20.00
N GLN A 653 -81.80 20.63 19.89
CA GLN A 653 -82.75 21.57 20.52
C GLN A 653 -84.19 21.39 20.00
N LEU A 654 -84.37 20.91 18.76
CA LEU A 654 -85.68 20.53 18.20
C LEU A 654 -86.30 19.26 18.82
N LYS A 655 -85.68 18.62 19.81
CA LYS A 655 -86.19 17.41 20.49
C LYS A 655 -86.46 17.55 22.00
N GLU A 656 -85.95 18.59 22.67
CA GLU A 656 -85.90 18.63 24.14
C GLU A 656 -86.97 19.53 24.81
N GLY A 657 -87.72 20.32 24.03
CA GLY A 657 -88.77 21.24 24.52
C GLY A 657 -90.07 20.58 25.03
N LEU A 658 -89.98 19.45 25.76
CA LEU A 658 -91.13 18.63 26.18
C LEU A 658 -91.16 18.25 27.68
N ALA A 659 -90.23 18.73 28.51
CA ALA A 659 -90.05 18.24 29.88
C ALA A 659 -90.22 19.26 31.03
N ASP A 660 -90.27 20.57 30.78
CA ASP A 660 -90.38 21.60 31.84
C ASP A 660 -91.82 21.81 32.33
N ARG A 661 -92.33 20.84 33.10
CA ARG A 661 -93.48 21.02 33.98
C ARG A 661 -93.21 20.38 35.35
N ASP A 662 -93.70 21.04 36.40
CA ASP A 662 -93.74 20.57 37.78
C ASP A 662 -92.39 20.50 38.57
N GLN A 663 -91.83 21.66 38.99
CA GLN A 663 -91.23 21.78 40.35
C GLN A 663 -91.15 23.20 40.98
N LEU A 664 -92.00 24.17 40.60
CA LEU A 664 -92.12 25.47 41.31
C LEU A 664 -93.45 25.59 42.07
N ARG A 665 -93.61 24.82 43.16
CA ARG A 665 -94.82 24.87 44.00
C ARG A 665 -94.53 24.52 45.47
N ALA A 666 -94.55 25.56 46.33
CA ALA A 666 -94.35 25.51 47.80
C ALA A 666 -92.92 25.11 48.24
N GLN A 667 -92.40 25.47 49.43
CA GLN A 667 -93.04 25.92 50.67
C GLN A 667 -92.21 27.01 51.40
N VAL A 668 -92.64 28.28 51.43
CA VAL A 668 -92.10 29.32 52.35
C VAL A 668 -93.20 30.29 52.80
N LYS A 669 -94.09 29.88 53.72
CA LYS A 669 -95.01 30.83 54.38
C LYS A 669 -95.67 30.27 55.66
N LYS A 670 -95.80 31.15 56.66
CA LYS A 670 -96.59 31.05 57.91
C LYS A 670 -95.96 30.27 59.09
N LEU A 671 -95.05 30.94 59.80
CA LEU A 671 -94.81 30.76 61.24
C LEU A 671 -95.16 32.07 61.95
N GLU A 672 -96.44 32.33 62.24
CA GLU A 672 -96.87 33.62 62.81
C GLU A 672 -98.29 33.57 63.44
N SER A 673 -98.44 32.90 64.58
CA SER A 673 -99.68 32.94 65.40
C SER A 673 -99.51 32.46 66.85
N ALA A 674 -98.35 32.69 67.47
CA ALA A 674 -98.10 32.36 68.87
C ALA A 674 -98.25 33.58 69.78
N ARG A 675 -99.23 33.56 70.71
CA ARG A 675 -99.12 34.30 72.00
C ARG A 675 -100.05 33.79 73.10
N ASP A 676 -101.37 33.79 72.89
CA ASP A 676 -102.34 33.80 74.01
C ASP A 676 -102.69 32.42 74.61
N ARG A 677 -101.90 31.38 74.29
CA ARG A 677 -102.06 30.01 74.85
C ARG A 677 -101.01 29.64 75.89
N VAL A 678 -100.01 30.50 76.12
CA VAL A 678 -98.81 30.20 76.91
C VAL A 678 -99.12 29.99 78.40
N HIS A 679 -99.87 30.90 79.05
CA HIS A 679 -100.14 30.84 80.50
C HIS A 679 -100.96 29.62 80.97
N GLN A 680 -101.76 28.98 80.11
CA GLN A 680 -102.43 27.72 80.46
C GLN A 680 -101.55 26.49 80.20
N LEU A 681 -100.57 26.60 79.30
CA LEU A 681 -99.61 25.52 79.07
C LEU A 681 -98.57 25.44 80.20
N GLU A 682 -98.20 26.55 80.86
CA GLU A 682 -97.17 26.58 81.91
C GLU A 682 -97.46 25.64 83.10
N VAL A 683 -98.73 25.44 83.49
CA VAL A 683 -99.09 24.51 84.57
C VAL A 683 -99.04 23.05 84.09
N GLU A 684 -99.58 22.74 82.91
CA GLU A 684 -99.43 21.40 82.32
C GLU A 684 -97.98 21.10 81.91
N LEU A 685 -97.15 22.12 81.68
CA LEU A 685 -95.72 21.99 81.39
C LEU A 685 -94.97 21.53 82.63
N SER A 686 -95.26 22.00 83.84
CA SER A 686 -94.61 21.51 85.06
C SER A 686 -94.75 19.99 85.23
N ASP A 687 -95.96 19.45 85.05
CA ASP A 687 -96.20 18.01 85.18
C ASP A 687 -95.66 17.22 83.97
N ARG A 688 -95.75 17.79 82.75
CA ARG A 688 -95.09 17.20 81.58
C ARG A 688 -93.57 17.24 81.69
N GLU A 689 -92.97 18.24 82.32
CA GLU A 689 -91.52 18.36 82.52
C GLU A 689 -90.98 17.34 83.53
N ALA A 690 -91.80 16.85 84.46
CA ALA A 690 -91.44 15.72 85.32
C ALA A 690 -91.38 14.42 84.51
N VAL A 691 -92.41 14.14 83.70
CA VAL A 691 -92.44 12.98 82.79
C VAL A 691 -91.35 13.09 81.72
N HIS A 692 -91.15 14.28 81.15
CA HIS A 692 -90.13 14.55 80.16
C HIS A 692 -88.73 14.44 80.73
N ARG A 693 -88.46 14.86 81.98
CA ARG A 693 -87.18 14.54 82.66
C ARG A 693 -86.96 13.04 82.78
N GLY A 694 -87.99 12.25 83.09
CA GLY A 694 -87.92 10.80 83.08
C GLY A 694 -87.57 10.22 81.70
N THR A 695 -88.24 10.66 80.64
CA THR A 695 -87.93 10.20 79.27
C THR A 695 -86.60 10.75 78.74
N ILE A 696 -86.20 11.95 79.16
CA ILE A 696 -84.90 12.54 78.82
C ILE A 696 -83.80 11.74 79.48
N GLN A 697 -83.90 11.37 80.76
CA GLN A 697 -82.90 10.49 81.39
C GLN A 697 -82.81 9.10 80.73
N GLN A 698 -83.93 8.54 80.25
CA GLN A 698 -83.91 7.30 79.48
C GLN A 698 -83.30 7.47 78.09
N LEU A 699 -83.52 8.61 77.42
CA LEU A 699 -82.89 8.95 76.16
C LEU A 699 -81.40 9.27 76.33
N GLU A 700 -80.99 9.97 77.39
CA GLU A 700 -79.61 10.24 77.78
C GLU A 700 -78.85 8.94 78.09
N GLN A 701 -79.49 7.97 78.76
CA GLN A 701 -78.93 6.64 78.95
C GLN A 701 -78.80 5.87 77.62
N SER A 702 -79.82 5.91 76.75
CA SER A 702 -79.75 5.28 75.43
C SER A 702 -78.76 5.97 74.47
N ILE A 703 -78.54 7.27 74.64
CA ILE A 703 -77.51 8.05 73.94
C ILE A 703 -76.13 7.69 74.50
N ALA A 704 -75.93 7.65 75.82
CA ALA A 704 -74.67 7.20 76.41
C ALA A 704 -74.29 5.75 76.03
N GLU A 705 -75.26 4.83 75.94
CA GLU A 705 -75.04 3.48 75.41
C GLU A 705 -74.73 3.49 73.90
N ARG A 706 -75.35 4.39 73.12
CA ARG A 706 -75.02 4.58 71.69
C ARG A 706 -73.64 5.17 71.51
N ASP A 707 -73.30 6.23 72.20
CA ASP A 707 -72.01 6.93 72.15
C ASP A 707 -70.88 6.00 72.61
N ARG A 708 -71.13 5.19 73.64
CA ARG A 708 -70.23 4.10 74.02
C ARG A 708 -70.04 3.10 72.89
N ARG A 709 -71.11 2.63 72.26
CA ARG A 709 -71.02 1.66 71.14
C ARG A 709 -70.42 2.27 69.87
N VAL A 710 -70.63 3.56 69.63
CA VAL A 710 -69.96 4.32 68.56
C VAL A 710 -68.47 4.42 68.88
N SER A 711 -68.07 4.77 70.10
CA SER A 711 -66.67 4.76 70.51
C SER A 711 -66.01 3.37 70.43
N GLU A 712 -66.75 2.30 70.76
CA GLU A 712 -66.30 0.91 70.57
C GLU A 712 -66.15 0.59 69.07
N PHE A 713 -67.08 1.02 68.20
CA PHE A 713 -66.95 0.90 66.73
C PHE A 713 -65.83 1.75 66.15
N ASP A 714 -65.62 2.98 66.61
CA ASP A 714 -64.54 3.87 66.19
C ASP A 714 -63.18 3.31 66.59
N SER A 715 -63.08 2.66 67.77
CA SER A 715 -61.87 1.95 68.18
C SER A 715 -61.56 0.74 67.30
N LEU A 716 -62.60 0.01 66.87
CA LEU A 716 -62.47 -1.09 65.90
C LEU A 716 -62.13 -0.58 64.49
N ALA A 717 -62.72 0.53 64.05
CA ALA A 717 -62.42 1.15 62.77
C ALA A 717 -61.00 1.73 62.74
N ALA A 718 -60.52 2.31 63.85
CA ALA A 718 -59.14 2.77 64.00
C ALA A 718 -58.15 1.59 64.00
N ALA A 719 -58.47 0.48 64.68
CA ALA A 719 -57.66 -0.73 64.64
C ALA A 719 -57.59 -1.34 63.23
N GLN A 720 -58.72 -1.42 62.52
CA GLN A 720 -58.77 -1.89 61.13
C GLN A 720 -58.07 -0.91 60.16
N ALA A 721 -58.14 0.40 60.40
CA ALA A 721 -57.39 1.39 59.62
C ALA A 721 -55.88 1.25 59.82
N ALA A 722 -55.43 0.95 61.05
CA ALA A 722 -54.03 0.64 61.33
C ALA A 722 -53.59 -0.66 60.63
N GLU A 723 -54.35 -1.74 60.72
CA GLU A 723 -54.06 -3.01 60.03
C GLU A 723 -54.03 -2.86 58.50
N VAL A 724 -54.92 -2.03 57.93
CA VAL A 724 -54.91 -1.65 56.51
C VAL A 724 -53.69 -0.78 56.16
N GLN A 725 -53.24 0.10 57.06
CA GLN A 725 -52.04 0.90 56.83
C GLN A 725 -50.75 0.04 56.92
N ASP A 726 -50.62 -0.81 57.93
CA ASP A 726 -49.50 -1.75 58.09
C ASP A 726 -49.39 -2.68 56.86
N THR A 727 -50.51 -3.18 56.36
CA THR A 727 -50.53 -4.01 55.13
C THR A 727 -50.24 -3.20 53.86
N LEU A 728 -50.62 -1.93 53.78
CA LEU A 728 -50.21 -1.04 52.69
C LEU A 728 -48.71 -0.70 52.74
N GLU A 729 -48.11 -0.55 53.92
CA GLU A 729 -46.67 -0.31 54.08
C GLU A 729 -45.84 -1.58 53.83
N ALA A 730 -46.36 -2.76 54.20
CA ALA A 730 -45.83 -4.05 53.76
C ALA A 730 -45.90 -4.23 52.24
N CYS A 731 -47.00 -3.82 51.58
CA CYS A 731 -47.09 -3.82 50.12
C CYS A 731 -46.08 -2.86 49.48
N ARG A 732 -45.95 -1.62 49.97
CA ARG A 732 -44.98 -0.63 49.46
C ARG A 732 -43.53 -1.10 49.57
N THR A 733 -43.15 -1.71 50.69
CA THR A 733 -41.80 -2.27 50.88
C THR A 733 -41.55 -3.48 49.98
N ALA A 734 -42.56 -4.34 49.75
CA ALA A 734 -42.49 -5.42 48.77
C ALA A 734 -42.41 -4.93 47.31
N GLU A 735 -43.06 -3.80 46.98
CA GLU A 735 -42.93 -3.15 45.67
C GLU A 735 -41.54 -2.53 45.48
N GLN A 736 -41.01 -1.83 46.49
CA GLN A 736 -39.64 -1.32 46.47
C GLN A 736 -38.60 -2.43 46.27
N ALA A 737 -38.75 -3.55 46.99
CA ALA A 737 -37.90 -4.74 46.79
C ALA A 737 -38.03 -5.32 45.38
N ARG A 738 -39.22 -5.31 44.77
CA ARG A 738 -39.43 -5.72 43.37
C ARG A 738 -38.76 -4.80 42.36
N GLU A 739 -38.74 -3.49 42.58
CA GLU A 739 -38.01 -2.57 41.70
C GLU A 739 -36.49 -2.74 41.84
N VAL A 740 -35.97 -2.97 43.05
CA VAL A 740 -34.55 -3.33 43.26
C VAL A 740 -34.21 -4.62 42.50
N HIS A 741 -35.00 -5.70 42.68
CA HIS A 741 -34.78 -6.96 41.96
C HIS A 741 -34.94 -6.84 40.43
N LYS A 742 -35.80 -5.94 39.92
CA LYS A 742 -35.86 -5.64 38.48
C LYS A 742 -34.57 -5.02 37.97
N GLU A 743 -33.98 -4.10 38.71
CA GLU A 743 -32.73 -3.44 38.32
C GLU A 743 -31.52 -4.40 38.47
N GLU A 744 -31.50 -5.26 39.49
CA GLU A 744 -30.55 -6.39 39.58
C GLU A 744 -30.68 -7.32 38.35
N ILE A 745 -31.90 -7.69 37.97
CA ILE A 745 -32.17 -8.50 36.76
C ILE A 745 -31.77 -7.75 35.48
N ARG A 746 -31.91 -6.42 35.43
CA ARG A 746 -31.43 -5.60 34.30
C ARG A 746 -29.91 -5.65 34.20
N VAL A 747 -29.21 -5.35 35.29
CA VAL A 747 -27.73 -5.38 35.36
C VAL A 747 -27.20 -6.77 35.01
N LEU A 748 -27.81 -7.84 35.52
CA LEU A 748 -27.44 -9.21 35.17
C LEU A 748 -27.67 -9.54 33.68
N ARG A 749 -28.77 -9.06 33.08
CA ARG A 749 -29.01 -9.22 31.62
C ARG A 749 -28.01 -8.44 30.79
N GLU A 750 -27.61 -7.26 31.24
CA GLU A 750 -26.64 -6.39 30.56
C GLU A 750 -25.21 -6.99 30.66
N GLN A 751 -24.85 -7.55 31.82
CA GLN A 751 -23.63 -8.36 31.99
C GLN A 751 -23.64 -9.62 31.11
N ILE A 752 -24.76 -10.35 31.02
CA ILE A 752 -24.90 -11.51 30.12
C ILE A 752 -24.77 -11.09 28.64
N ALA A 753 -25.36 -9.96 28.25
CA ALA A 753 -25.24 -9.42 26.90
C ALA A 753 -23.79 -9.05 26.56
N GLN A 754 -23.07 -8.43 27.50
CA GLN A 754 -21.65 -8.11 27.36
C GLN A 754 -20.79 -9.38 27.28
N LEU A 755 -21.00 -10.37 28.15
CA LEU A 755 -20.30 -11.66 28.10
C LEU A 755 -20.55 -12.41 26.77
N ASN A 756 -21.76 -12.35 26.22
CA ASN A 756 -22.08 -12.92 24.91
C ASN A 756 -21.38 -12.16 23.76
N LYS A 757 -21.26 -10.83 23.85
CA LYS A 757 -20.48 -10.01 22.92
C LYS A 757 -18.99 -10.35 22.98
N ASP A 758 -18.46 -10.60 24.17
CA ASP A 758 -17.08 -11.01 24.38
C ASP A 758 -16.80 -12.45 23.87
N LEU A 759 -17.79 -13.35 23.93
CA LEU A 759 -17.73 -14.67 23.30
C LEU A 759 -17.62 -14.57 21.77
N VAL A 760 -18.44 -13.73 21.12
CA VAL A 760 -18.30 -13.44 19.68
C VAL A 760 -16.93 -12.83 19.36
N GLY A 761 -16.37 -12.02 20.27
CA GLY A 761 -14.99 -11.55 20.20
C GLY A 761 -13.96 -12.70 20.20
N ARG A 762 -14.15 -13.73 21.04
CA ARG A 762 -13.27 -14.92 21.09
C ARG A 762 -13.37 -15.77 19.82
N ASP A 763 -14.55 -15.93 19.24
CA ASP A 763 -14.68 -16.68 17.98
C ASP A 763 -14.10 -15.88 16.78
N ARG A 764 -14.19 -14.54 16.78
CA ARG A 764 -13.44 -13.68 15.83
C ARG A 764 -11.93 -13.82 16.01
N LEU A 765 -11.43 -13.89 17.25
CA LEU A 765 -10.02 -14.16 17.53
C LEU A 765 -9.61 -15.57 17.09
N ARG A 766 -10.45 -16.61 17.28
CA ARG A 766 -10.17 -17.97 16.78
C ARG A 766 -10.04 -17.99 15.25
N ALA A 767 -10.95 -17.34 14.54
CA ALA A 767 -10.89 -17.19 13.08
C ALA A 767 -9.69 -16.33 12.60
N GLN A 768 -9.08 -15.52 13.48
CA GLN A 768 -7.79 -14.86 13.21
C GLN A 768 -6.60 -15.79 13.49
N VAL A 769 -6.66 -16.63 14.53
CA VAL A 769 -5.64 -17.66 14.82
C VAL A 769 -5.59 -18.70 13.71
N GLU A 770 -6.72 -19.23 13.24
CA GLU A 770 -6.77 -20.18 12.11
C GLU A 770 -6.18 -19.58 10.81
N LYS A 771 -6.35 -18.27 10.60
CA LYS A 771 -5.70 -17.54 9.49
C LYS A 771 -4.20 -17.39 9.69
N LEU A 772 -3.74 -17.14 10.92
CA LEU A 772 -2.32 -17.07 11.25
C LEU A 772 -1.64 -18.44 11.14
N GLU A 773 -2.30 -19.53 11.56
CA GLU A 773 -1.84 -20.91 11.38
C GLU A 773 -1.73 -21.28 9.89
N SER A 774 -2.71 -20.88 9.08
CA SER A 774 -2.67 -21.01 7.60
C SER A 774 -1.49 -20.24 6.98
N ILE A 775 -1.26 -18.99 7.40
CA ILE A 775 -0.10 -18.20 6.98
C ILE A 775 1.21 -18.85 7.45
N GLN A 776 1.26 -19.38 8.67
CA GLN A 776 2.44 -20.00 9.25
C GLN A 776 2.79 -21.33 8.54
N ALA A 777 1.80 -22.13 8.16
CA ALA A 777 1.99 -23.29 7.31
C ALA A 777 2.51 -22.91 5.91
N ARG A 778 2.04 -21.78 5.35
CA ARG A 778 2.52 -21.25 4.07
C ARG A 778 3.94 -20.69 4.16
N VAL A 779 4.30 -20.03 5.26
CA VAL A 779 5.68 -19.62 5.56
C VAL A 779 6.57 -20.85 5.67
N HIS A 780 6.15 -21.89 6.38
CA HIS A 780 6.94 -23.12 6.52
C HIS A 780 7.14 -23.86 5.19
N GLN A 781 6.13 -23.87 4.30
CA GLN A 781 6.32 -24.35 2.93
C GLN A 781 7.39 -23.54 2.20
N LEU A 782 7.37 -22.21 2.30
CA LEU A 782 8.36 -21.33 1.66
C LEU A 782 9.77 -21.51 2.26
N GLU A 783 9.90 -21.79 3.56
CA GLU A 783 11.16 -22.14 4.21
C GLU A 783 11.75 -23.44 3.64
N VAL A 784 10.94 -24.48 3.48
CA VAL A 784 11.36 -25.75 2.85
C VAL A 784 11.75 -25.51 1.38
N GLU A 785 10.92 -24.79 0.62
CA GLU A 785 11.18 -24.43 -0.77
C GLU A 785 12.41 -23.54 -0.98
N LEU A 786 12.82 -22.75 0.03
CA LEU A 786 14.07 -22.01 0.05
C LEU A 786 15.25 -22.91 0.42
N SER A 787 15.10 -23.78 1.43
CA SER A 787 16.11 -24.78 1.81
C SER A 787 16.47 -25.70 0.64
N ASP A 788 15.48 -26.18 -0.12
CA ASP A 788 15.71 -27.03 -1.30
C ASP A 788 16.37 -26.26 -2.45
N ARG A 789 16.00 -25.00 -2.67
CA ARG A 789 16.70 -24.12 -3.64
C ARG A 789 18.14 -23.84 -3.20
N GLU A 790 18.40 -23.61 -1.91
CA GLU A 790 19.76 -23.47 -1.39
C GLU A 790 20.55 -24.78 -1.50
N ALA A 791 19.94 -25.95 -1.31
CA ALA A 791 20.59 -27.24 -1.53
C ALA A 791 20.96 -27.43 -3.01
N ALA A 792 20.07 -27.06 -3.93
CA ALA A 792 20.33 -27.04 -5.36
C ALA A 792 21.50 -26.09 -5.70
N HIS A 793 21.47 -24.85 -5.20
CA HIS A 793 22.56 -23.88 -5.40
C HIS A 793 23.90 -24.34 -4.77
N ARG A 794 23.87 -24.97 -3.59
CA ARG A 794 25.06 -25.59 -2.97
C ARG A 794 25.61 -26.76 -3.79
N SER A 795 24.79 -27.44 -4.59
CA SER A 795 25.27 -28.47 -5.52
C SER A 795 25.87 -27.88 -6.81
N THR A 796 25.25 -26.85 -7.40
CA THR A 796 25.80 -26.18 -8.60
C THR A 796 27.08 -25.41 -8.30
N ILE A 797 27.22 -24.79 -7.12
CA ILE A 797 28.47 -24.18 -6.66
C ILE A 797 29.59 -25.23 -6.59
N LYS A 798 29.36 -26.40 -5.97
CA LYS A 798 30.34 -27.50 -5.93
C LYS A 798 30.72 -28.01 -7.33
N GLN A 799 29.76 -28.04 -8.25
CA GLN A 799 30.01 -28.39 -9.66
C GLN A 799 30.95 -27.38 -10.35
N ILE A 800 30.74 -26.07 -10.07
CA ILE A 800 31.58 -24.98 -10.60
C ILE A 800 32.97 -25.01 -9.95
N GLU A 801 33.07 -25.12 -8.62
CA GLU A 801 34.32 -25.25 -7.87
C GLU A 801 35.18 -26.41 -8.41
N LYS A 802 34.57 -27.58 -8.65
CA LYS A 802 35.26 -28.71 -9.29
C LYS A 802 35.78 -28.34 -10.68
N SER A 803 34.96 -27.69 -11.51
CA SER A 803 35.37 -27.27 -12.86
C SER A 803 36.46 -26.20 -12.88
N LEU A 804 36.57 -25.38 -11.83
CA LEU A 804 37.65 -24.42 -11.63
C LEU A 804 38.94 -25.13 -11.23
N ALA A 805 38.91 -25.99 -10.21
CA ALA A 805 40.09 -26.77 -9.81
C ALA A 805 40.62 -27.69 -10.94
N GLU A 806 39.75 -28.15 -11.83
CA GLU A 806 40.11 -28.94 -13.02
C GLU A 806 40.72 -28.08 -14.13
N ARG A 807 40.36 -26.79 -14.22
CA ARG A 807 41.02 -25.78 -15.08
C ARG A 807 42.34 -25.29 -14.50
N ASP A 808 42.44 -25.09 -13.19
CA ASP A 808 43.65 -24.64 -12.52
C ASP A 808 44.77 -25.68 -12.67
N ARG A 809 44.44 -26.98 -12.47
CA ARG A 809 45.33 -28.09 -12.84
C ARG A 809 45.76 -28.06 -14.31
N ARG A 810 44.86 -27.69 -15.23
CA ARG A 810 45.16 -27.57 -16.66
C ARG A 810 46.10 -26.39 -16.96
N ILE A 811 46.08 -25.34 -16.14
CA ILE A 811 47.01 -24.20 -16.21
C ILE A 811 48.38 -24.63 -15.65
N ASP A 812 48.41 -25.35 -14.52
CA ASP A 812 49.64 -25.92 -13.96
C ASP A 812 50.32 -26.93 -14.91
N GLU A 813 49.53 -27.76 -15.62
CA GLU A 813 50.01 -28.66 -16.69
C GLU A 813 50.64 -27.90 -17.87
N LEU A 814 50.21 -26.66 -18.14
CA LEU A 814 50.69 -25.83 -19.27
C LEU A 814 51.80 -24.84 -18.87
N MET A 815 52.00 -24.57 -17.58
CA MET A 815 53.07 -23.70 -17.08
C MET A 815 54.49 -24.14 -17.50
N PRO A 816 54.87 -25.43 -17.44
CA PRO A 816 56.15 -25.90 -17.94
C PRO A 816 56.37 -25.61 -19.43
N THR A 817 55.34 -25.80 -20.26
CA THR A 817 55.40 -25.53 -21.71
C THR A 817 55.49 -24.04 -22.01
N ILE A 818 54.80 -23.19 -21.24
CA ILE A 818 54.92 -21.72 -21.32
C ILE A 818 56.34 -21.25 -20.95
N ASN A 819 56.96 -21.87 -19.94
CA ASN A 819 58.33 -21.56 -19.55
C ASN A 819 59.34 -22.01 -20.63
N LEU A 820 59.20 -23.23 -21.16
CA LEU A 820 60.04 -23.74 -22.26
C LEU A 820 59.93 -22.87 -23.52
N LEU A 821 58.72 -22.42 -23.87
CA LEU A 821 58.50 -21.47 -24.98
C LEU A 821 59.16 -20.11 -24.72
N ARG A 822 59.20 -19.66 -23.46
CA ARG A 822 59.91 -18.42 -23.06
C ARG A 822 61.42 -18.57 -23.19
N GLU A 823 61.98 -19.71 -22.77
CA GLU A 823 63.41 -20.05 -22.93
C GLU A 823 63.81 -20.11 -24.41
N LYS A 824 63.03 -20.82 -25.24
CA LYS A 824 63.25 -20.85 -26.70
C LYS A 824 63.08 -19.47 -27.34
N GLY A 825 62.15 -18.66 -26.82
CA GLY A 825 62.02 -17.24 -27.20
C GLY A 825 63.21 -16.36 -26.79
N THR A 826 64.03 -16.76 -25.80
CA THR A 826 65.30 -16.10 -25.49
C THR A 826 66.47 -16.63 -26.33
N GLU A 827 66.54 -17.94 -26.57
CA GLU A 827 67.53 -18.55 -27.49
C GLU A 827 67.43 -17.96 -28.90
N LEU A 828 66.21 -17.84 -29.45
CA LEU A 828 65.97 -17.21 -30.75
C LEU A 828 66.45 -15.77 -30.79
N LYS A 829 66.20 -14.97 -29.74
CA LYS A 829 66.69 -13.58 -29.64
C LYS A 829 68.21 -13.47 -29.52
N GLU A 830 68.89 -14.50 -29.01
CA GLU A 830 70.35 -14.55 -29.08
C GLU A 830 70.85 -14.93 -30.48
N LEU A 831 70.19 -15.87 -31.15
CA LEU A 831 70.52 -16.25 -32.53
C LEU A 831 70.29 -15.09 -33.51
N GLU A 832 69.18 -14.36 -33.37
CA GLU A 832 68.91 -13.11 -34.10
C GLU A 832 70.04 -12.07 -33.88
N LYS A 833 70.48 -11.88 -32.62
CA LYS A 833 71.59 -10.96 -32.31
C LYS A 833 72.93 -11.44 -32.88
N LYS A 834 73.20 -12.75 -32.88
CA LYS A 834 74.41 -13.34 -33.48
C LYS A 834 74.40 -13.15 -35.00
N TYR A 835 73.29 -13.47 -35.66
CA TYR A 835 73.10 -13.29 -37.10
C TYR A 835 73.13 -11.81 -37.52
N ALA A 836 72.55 -10.90 -36.72
CA ALA A 836 72.63 -9.47 -36.98
C ALA A 836 74.08 -8.92 -36.90
N ARG A 837 74.94 -9.51 -36.06
CA ARG A 837 76.38 -9.19 -36.02
C ARG A 837 77.10 -9.70 -37.26
N THR A 838 76.96 -10.97 -37.62
CA THR A 838 77.64 -11.52 -38.81
C THR A 838 77.19 -10.84 -40.11
N VAL A 839 75.91 -10.48 -40.22
CA VAL A 839 75.40 -9.67 -41.35
C VAL A 839 76.00 -8.26 -41.36
N GLN A 840 76.32 -7.66 -40.20
CA GLN A 840 76.95 -6.34 -40.13
C GLN A 840 78.47 -6.41 -40.38
N GLU A 841 79.12 -7.48 -39.92
CA GLU A 841 80.53 -7.81 -40.20
C GLU A 841 80.72 -8.00 -41.71
N HIS A 842 79.94 -8.87 -42.36
CA HIS A 842 79.98 -9.06 -43.82
C HIS A 842 79.64 -7.79 -44.62
N LYS A 843 78.75 -6.91 -44.12
CA LYS A 843 78.53 -5.59 -44.75
C LYS A 843 79.78 -4.71 -44.70
N SER A 844 80.54 -4.75 -43.61
CA SER A 844 81.79 -3.99 -43.49
C SER A 844 82.90 -4.58 -44.38
N GLU A 845 82.98 -5.90 -44.51
CA GLU A 845 83.89 -6.58 -45.45
C GLU A 845 83.54 -6.21 -46.91
N VAL A 846 82.26 -6.28 -47.30
CA VAL A 846 81.80 -5.89 -48.65
C VAL A 846 82.09 -4.41 -48.93
N ALA A 847 81.93 -3.52 -47.96
CA ALA A 847 82.29 -2.11 -48.12
C ALA A 847 83.81 -1.91 -48.34
N GLN A 848 84.66 -2.63 -47.59
CA GLN A 848 86.11 -2.60 -47.79
C GLN A 848 86.51 -3.15 -49.17
N PHE A 849 85.89 -4.23 -49.64
CA PHE A 849 86.14 -4.74 -50.99
C PHE A 849 85.67 -3.77 -52.08
N GLN A 850 84.54 -3.06 -51.88
CA GLN A 850 84.09 -2.01 -52.80
C GLN A 850 85.07 -0.83 -52.87
N GLU A 851 85.60 -0.39 -51.73
CA GLU A 851 86.63 0.66 -51.67
C GLU A 851 87.95 0.22 -52.35
N GLN A 852 88.37 -1.04 -52.15
CA GLN A 852 89.52 -1.62 -52.85
C GLN A 852 89.30 -1.72 -54.38
N CYS A 853 88.11 -2.10 -54.84
CA CYS A 853 87.78 -2.12 -56.27
C CYS A 853 87.82 -0.71 -56.88
N ALA A 854 87.21 0.28 -56.23
CA ALA A 854 87.24 1.67 -56.69
C ALA A 854 88.68 2.22 -56.76
N ALA A 855 89.55 1.88 -55.80
CA ALA A 855 90.96 2.23 -55.84
C ALA A 855 91.73 1.55 -56.99
N GLN A 856 91.40 0.29 -57.33
CA GLN A 856 91.97 -0.38 -58.51
C GLN A 856 91.47 0.23 -59.83
N GLU A 857 90.21 0.67 -59.89
CA GLU A 857 89.65 1.34 -61.08
C GLU A 857 90.33 2.69 -61.32
N GLN A 858 90.48 3.53 -60.28
CA GLN A 858 91.25 4.78 -60.38
C GLN A 858 92.71 4.56 -60.81
N LEU A 859 93.36 3.48 -60.35
CA LEU A 859 94.71 3.14 -60.77
C LEU A 859 94.77 2.71 -62.25
N ARG A 860 93.74 2.01 -62.75
CA ARG A 860 93.61 1.64 -64.17
C ARG A 860 93.37 2.86 -65.06
N GLU A 861 92.53 3.80 -64.64
CA GLU A 861 92.32 5.08 -65.35
C GLU A 861 93.62 5.90 -65.45
N GLN A 862 94.40 5.95 -64.36
CA GLN A 862 95.72 6.60 -64.37
C GLN A 862 96.70 5.91 -65.33
N LEU A 863 96.73 4.58 -65.34
CA LEU A 863 97.56 3.82 -66.29
C LEU A 863 97.16 4.10 -67.74
N GLN A 864 95.88 4.02 -68.08
CA GLN A 864 95.38 4.35 -69.44
C GLN A 864 95.72 5.79 -69.85
N LEU A 865 95.63 6.75 -68.95
CA LEU A 865 96.03 8.14 -69.22
C LEU A 865 97.54 8.25 -69.49
N THR A 866 98.38 7.49 -68.77
CA THR A 866 99.83 7.45 -69.06
C THR A 866 100.16 6.74 -70.37
N GLU A 867 99.43 5.68 -70.73
CA GLU A 867 99.57 4.99 -72.02
C GLU A 867 99.21 5.91 -73.20
N GLN A 868 98.11 6.67 -73.10
CA GLN A 868 97.76 7.69 -74.10
C GLN A 868 98.83 8.79 -74.22
N GLN A 869 99.43 9.22 -73.10
CA GLN A 869 100.54 10.18 -73.10
C GLN A 869 101.86 9.61 -73.64
N LEU A 870 102.03 8.29 -73.65
CA LEU A 870 103.17 7.63 -74.31
C LEU A 870 102.91 7.51 -75.81
N GLN A 871 101.73 7.04 -76.22
CA GLN A 871 101.33 6.98 -77.63
C GLN A 871 101.44 8.34 -78.32
N GLY A 872 100.96 9.42 -77.70
CA GLY A 872 101.11 10.78 -78.23
C GLY A 872 102.57 11.28 -78.31
N ARG A 873 103.48 10.74 -77.50
CA ARG A 873 104.93 11.01 -77.63
C ARG A 873 105.56 10.17 -78.74
N ASP A 874 105.14 8.92 -78.91
CA ASP A 874 105.62 8.04 -79.98
C ASP A 874 105.18 8.57 -81.36
N GLU A 875 103.96 9.13 -81.48
CA GLU A 875 103.51 9.85 -82.67
C GLU A 875 104.33 11.12 -82.95
N GLN A 876 104.69 11.89 -81.91
CA GLN A 876 105.57 13.06 -82.06
C GLN A 876 106.98 12.63 -82.51
N MET A 877 107.53 11.56 -81.92
CA MET A 877 108.81 10.97 -82.32
C MET A 877 108.76 10.46 -83.76
N ALA A 878 107.69 9.79 -84.18
CA ALA A 878 107.50 9.32 -85.55
C ALA A 878 107.45 10.48 -86.57
N ASN A 879 106.73 11.57 -86.23
CA ASN A 879 106.68 12.76 -87.09
C ASN A 879 108.03 13.49 -87.18
N LEU A 880 108.76 13.64 -86.07
CA LEU A 880 110.13 14.18 -86.07
C LEU A 880 111.08 13.30 -86.90
N ASN A 881 110.96 11.97 -86.79
CA ASN A 881 111.79 11.04 -87.55
C ASN A 881 111.47 11.08 -89.06
N ARG A 882 110.19 11.32 -89.42
CA ARG A 882 109.78 11.56 -90.81
C ARG A 882 110.37 12.87 -91.37
N GLN A 883 110.28 13.97 -90.61
CA GLN A 883 110.93 15.23 -90.99
C GLN A 883 112.46 15.08 -91.16
N LEU A 884 113.11 14.25 -90.34
CA LEU A 884 114.53 13.92 -90.50
C LEU A 884 114.80 13.10 -91.78
N GLN A 885 113.90 12.22 -92.20
CA GLN A 885 114.00 11.48 -93.47
C GLN A 885 113.81 12.42 -94.67
N ASP A 886 112.83 13.33 -94.62
CA ASP A 886 112.58 14.31 -95.68
C ASP A 886 113.80 15.24 -95.88
N LEU A 887 114.36 15.77 -94.79
CA LEU A 887 115.60 16.58 -94.81
C LEU A 887 116.83 15.78 -95.27
N GLN A 888 116.88 14.47 -95.04
CA GLN A 888 117.92 13.59 -95.59
C GLN A 888 117.76 13.37 -97.09
N ALA A 889 116.52 13.24 -97.59
CA ALA A 889 116.24 13.15 -99.02
C ALA A 889 116.59 14.45 -99.75
N GLU A 890 116.26 15.62 -99.20
CA GLU A 890 116.70 16.92 -99.73
C GLU A 890 118.24 17.01 -99.80
N ARG A 891 118.95 16.57 -98.75
CA ARG A 891 120.43 16.50 -98.77
C ARG A 891 120.98 15.59 -99.87
N GLN A 892 120.31 14.48 -100.17
CA GLN A 892 120.74 13.57 -101.25
C GLN A 892 120.50 14.18 -102.64
N HIS A 893 119.36 14.84 -102.84
CA HIS A 893 119.04 15.55 -104.09
C HIS A 893 120.00 16.74 -104.34
N LEU A 894 120.32 17.50 -103.28
CA LEU A 894 121.33 18.56 -103.33
C LEU A 894 122.76 18.01 -103.59
N ALA A 895 123.09 16.82 -103.09
CA ALA A 895 124.38 16.18 -103.39
C ALA A 895 124.49 15.71 -104.85
N GLN A 896 123.41 15.21 -105.45
CA GLN A 896 123.40 14.77 -106.85
C GLN A 896 123.48 15.95 -107.83
N THR A 897 122.76 17.04 -107.56
CA THR A 897 122.78 18.24 -108.43
C THR A 897 124.16 18.93 -108.48
N VAL A 898 125.00 18.79 -107.46
CA VAL A 898 126.37 19.31 -107.45
C VAL A 898 127.33 18.56 -108.39
N GLN A 899 127.03 17.32 -108.79
CA GLN A 899 127.96 16.48 -109.58
C GLN A 899 127.91 16.72 -111.10
N SER A 900 127.01 17.58 -111.62
CA SER A 900 126.68 17.64 -113.05
C SER A 900 127.19 18.88 -113.81
N ILE A 901 128.28 19.52 -113.38
CA ILE A 901 128.85 20.73 -114.03
C ILE A 901 130.34 20.53 -114.35
N PRO A 902 130.73 20.26 -115.62
CA PRO A 902 132.13 20.14 -116.03
C PRO A 902 132.74 21.47 -116.53
N GLY A 903 134.06 21.66 -116.35
CA GLY A 903 134.87 22.51 -117.22
C GLY A 903 135.20 23.93 -116.75
N LYS A 904 135.74 24.12 -115.53
CA LYS A 904 136.34 25.42 -115.13
C LYS A 904 137.69 25.37 -114.40
N ASP A 905 138.29 24.20 -114.20
CA ASP A 905 139.55 24.08 -113.44
C ASP A 905 140.74 24.78 -114.13
N GLU A 906 140.77 24.87 -115.47
CA GLU A 906 141.77 25.68 -116.20
C GLU A 906 141.71 27.19 -115.90
N GLN A 907 140.61 27.70 -115.35
CA GLN A 907 140.51 29.08 -114.86
C GLN A 907 140.99 29.21 -113.41
N ILE A 908 140.94 28.13 -112.62
CA ILE A 908 141.38 28.12 -111.23
C ILE A 908 142.90 28.27 -111.17
N ASP A 909 143.67 27.50 -111.95
CA ASP A 909 145.14 27.59 -111.97
C ASP A 909 145.64 29.00 -112.36
N ARG A 910 145.02 29.60 -113.38
CA ARG A 910 145.35 30.97 -113.84
C ARG A 910 144.97 32.05 -112.82
N LEU A 911 144.02 31.79 -111.92
CA LEU A 911 143.64 32.70 -110.84
C LEU A 911 144.44 32.46 -109.55
N GLN A 912 144.88 31.23 -109.27
CA GLN A 912 145.81 30.96 -108.16
C GLN A 912 147.16 31.67 -108.36
N GLN A 913 147.65 31.74 -109.59
CA GLN A 913 148.86 32.50 -109.93
C GLN A 913 148.69 34.02 -109.66
N ARG A 914 147.46 34.54 -109.73
CA ARG A 914 147.11 35.97 -109.61
C ARG A 914 146.65 36.39 -108.20
N LEU A 915 146.09 35.46 -107.43
CA LEU A 915 145.73 35.68 -106.01
C LEU A 915 146.93 35.63 -105.06
N LYS A 916 148.05 35.02 -105.48
CA LYS A 916 149.31 35.07 -104.72
C LYS A 916 149.93 36.48 -104.68
N GLU A 917 149.65 37.30 -105.69
CA GLU A 917 150.09 38.70 -105.79
C GLU A 917 149.23 39.65 -104.95
N LEU A 918 147.93 39.36 -104.79
CA LEU A 918 146.99 40.17 -104.01
C LEU A 918 146.96 39.85 -102.50
N ARG A 919 148.12 39.45 -101.95
CA ARG A 919 148.38 39.43 -100.49
C ARG A 919 148.60 40.84 -99.89
N GLY A 920 148.29 41.91 -100.63
CA GLY A 920 148.78 43.27 -100.34
C GLY A 920 147.88 44.22 -99.55
N THR A 921 146.54 44.16 -99.65
CA THR A 921 145.69 45.32 -99.34
C THR A 921 144.39 45.04 -98.58
N LEU A 922 144.33 45.55 -97.33
CA LEU A 922 143.20 46.04 -96.49
C LEU A 922 141.86 45.24 -96.43
N ARG A 923 141.20 44.96 -95.28
CA ARG A 923 141.07 45.56 -93.92
C ARG A 923 139.94 46.61 -93.78
N GLU A 924 139.18 46.52 -92.66
CA GLU A 924 138.06 47.40 -92.18
C GLU A 924 136.63 47.04 -92.70
N LYS A 925 135.49 47.19 -91.98
CA LYS A 925 135.18 47.63 -90.59
C LYS A 925 133.76 47.22 -90.06
N ALA A 926 133.63 47.05 -88.72
CA ALA A 926 132.51 47.27 -87.73
C ALA A 926 130.98 47.03 -88.05
N VAL A 927 130.06 46.50 -87.19
CA VAL A 927 129.82 46.34 -85.70
C VAL A 927 129.11 47.56 -85.02
N PRO A 928 127.87 47.48 -84.40
CA PRO A 928 127.66 47.01 -82.98
C PRO A 928 126.22 46.56 -82.48
N ALA A 929 126.09 46.16 -81.18
CA ALA A 929 124.90 46.26 -80.25
C ALA A 929 123.66 45.30 -80.46
N LYS A 930 122.63 45.06 -79.58
CA LYS A 930 122.21 45.20 -78.12
C LYS A 930 120.82 44.46 -77.93
N THR A 931 120.02 44.25 -76.84
CA THR A 931 119.82 44.42 -75.34
C THR A 931 118.55 43.57 -74.93
N ALA A 932 118.00 43.33 -73.70
CA ALA A 932 118.31 43.38 -72.24
C ALA A 932 117.18 42.65 -71.39
N PRO A 933 117.34 42.34 -70.06
CA PRO A 933 116.43 41.40 -69.30
C PRO A 933 115.96 41.79 -67.83
N THR A 934 115.39 40.82 -67.06
CA THR A 934 114.99 40.76 -65.58
C THR A 934 113.52 41.14 -65.18
N LYS A 935 112.91 40.92 -63.98
CA LYS A 935 113.36 40.55 -62.58
C LYS A 935 112.20 40.02 -61.62
N GLU A 936 112.53 39.21 -60.59
CA GLU A 936 111.93 38.93 -59.22
C GLU A 936 110.40 38.90 -58.82
N GLY A 937 109.91 37.77 -58.24
CA GLY A 937 109.55 37.55 -56.80
C GLY A 937 108.20 37.98 -56.10
N SER A 938 107.45 37.00 -55.51
CA SER A 938 106.75 36.99 -54.15
C SER A 938 105.20 36.76 -53.99
N ARG A 939 104.86 35.79 -53.10
CA ARG A 939 103.71 35.62 -52.12
C ARG A 939 102.18 35.80 -52.43
N GLN A 940 101.43 34.73 -52.07
CA GLN A 940 100.17 34.65 -51.27
C GLN A 940 98.72 34.80 -51.84
N ALA A 941 97.88 33.80 -51.47
CA ALA A 941 96.49 33.85 -50.93
C ALA A 941 95.19 33.64 -51.80
N ARG A 942 94.45 32.58 -51.40
CA ARG A 942 92.98 32.43 -51.18
C ARG A 942 91.89 32.57 -52.29
N GLN A 943 91.24 31.42 -52.53
CA GLN A 943 89.77 31.13 -52.44
C GLN A 943 88.72 31.73 -53.40
N ASN A 944 87.66 30.90 -53.58
CA ASN A 944 86.33 31.14 -54.20
C ASN A 944 86.31 31.24 -55.74
N GLY A 945 85.24 30.78 -56.43
CA GLY A 945 84.02 30.10 -55.98
C GLY A 945 83.03 29.84 -57.15
N ALA A 946 81.73 29.63 -56.84
CA ALA A 946 80.59 29.53 -57.78
C ALA A 946 80.53 28.29 -58.72
N GLU A 947 79.38 27.77 -59.20
CA GLU A 947 77.92 27.85 -58.87
C GLU A 947 77.19 26.68 -59.62
N LEU A 948 75.87 26.41 -59.69
CA LEU A 948 74.58 27.06 -59.32
C LEU A 948 73.46 25.98 -59.18
N ASN A 949 72.18 26.38 -59.30
CA ASN A 949 70.98 25.63 -59.75
C ASN A 949 70.13 24.78 -58.76
N THR A 950 69.45 25.52 -57.85
CA THR A 950 67.97 25.65 -57.68
C THR A 950 66.97 24.79 -58.52
N PRO A 951 65.68 24.58 -58.11
CA PRO A 951 64.84 25.51 -57.31
C PRO A 951 63.86 24.95 -56.23
N ALA A 952 63.33 25.90 -55.42
CA ALA A 952 62.03 26.05 -54.72
C ALA A 952 61.11 24.84 -54.34
N GLY A 953 60.31 24.88 -53.25
CA GLY A 953 60.04 25.97 -52.29
C GLY A 953 59.08 25.56 -51.14
N GLN A 954 58.77 26.51 -50.22
CA GLN A 954 57.91 26.34 -49.02
C GLN A 954 56.48 26.93 -49.26
N PRO A 955 55.60 27.23 -48.27
CA PRO A 955 55.43 26.74 -46.87
C PRO A 955 53.95 26.40 -46.50
N LYS A 956 53.69 25.84 -45.30
CA LYS A 956 52.66 26.38 -44.34
C LYS A 956 52.62 25.69 -42.97
N VAL A 957 52.17 26.45 -41.97
CA VAL A 957 51.87 25.99 -40.60
C VAL A 957 50.37 25.72 -40.44
N THR A 958 50.00 24.60 -39.83
CA THR A 958 48.64 24.37 -39.32
C THR A 958 48.69 23.74 -37.92
N LYS A 959 47.85 24.29 -37.03
CA LYS A 959 47.66 24.01 -35.59
C LYS A 959 48.09 22.60 -35.11
N ASN A 960 48.86 22.56 -34.02
CA ASN A 960 49.12 21.36 -33.22
C ASN A 960 47.81 20.64 -32.86
N LYS A 961 47.51 19.57 -33.57
CA LYS A 961 46.41 18.66 -33.24
C LYS A 961 46.96 17.66 -32.22
N GLN A 962 46.54 17.75 -30.95
CA GLN A 962 46.95 16.76 -29.95
C GLN A 962 46.52 15.38 -30.42
N GLU A 963 47.47 14.45 -30.53
CA GLU A 963 47.13 13.04 -30.71
C GLU A 963 46.38 12.53 -29.47
N ASP A 964 45.46 11.60 -29.69
CA ASP A 964 44.79 10.87 -28.62
C ASP A 964 45.51 9.56 -28.38
N ASP A 965 45.69 9.17 -27.11
CA ASP A 965 46.24 7.86 -26.78
C ASP A 965 45.20 6.77 -27.05
N LEU A 966 45.17 6.28 -28.29
CA LEU A 966 44.18 5.30 -28.76
C LEU A 966 44.16 4.01 -27.92
N LYS A 967 45.22 3.73 -27.17
CA LYS A 967 45.32 2.61 -26.21
C LYS A 967 44.29 2.67 -25.06
N LYS A 968 43.62 3.82 -24.87
CA LYS A 968 42.53 3.98 -23.91
C LYS A 968 41.19 3.38 -24.37
N ILE A 969 41.08 2.98 -25.64
CA ILE A 969 39.94 2.23 -26.16
C ILE A 969 40.17 0.75 -25.87
N HIS A 970 39.20 0.10 -25.22
CA HIS A 970 39.31 -1.32 -24.92
C HIS A 970 39.51 -2.16 -26.20
N GLY A 971 40.56 -3.00 -26.21
CA GLY A 971 40.96 -3.81 -27.37
C GLY A 971 42.14 -3.26 -28.20
N ILE A 972 42.39 -1.94 -28.17
CA ILE A 972 43.49 -1.32 -28.95
C ILE A 972 44.83 -1.47 -28.22
N GLY A 973 45.50 -2.60 -28.42
CA GLY A 973 46.87 -2.81 -27.93
C GLY A 973 47.91 -1.89 -28.59
N PRO A 974 49.13 -1.76 -28.02
CA PRO A 974 50.17 -0.84 -28.53
C PRO A 974 50.53 -1.03 -30.01
N ALA A 975 50.49 -2.27 -30.51
CA ALA A 975 50.73 -2.57 -31.93
C ALA A 975 49.61 -2.02 -32.83
N PHE A 976 48.33 -2.23 -32.46
CA PHE A 976 47.20 -1.67 -33.20
C PHE A 976 47.18 -0.14 -33.15
N ALA A 977 47.52 0.47 -32.01
CA ALA A 977 47.68 1.93 -31.93
C ALA A 977 48.76 2.44 -32.91
N GLN A 978 49.95 1.81 -32.95
CA GLN A 978 51.00 2.17 -33.91
C GLN A 978 50.57 1.99 -35.37
N THR A 979 49.85 0.90 -35.71
CA THR A 979 49.36 0.69 -37.08
C THR A 979 48.24 1.67 -37.43
N LEU A 980 47.35 2.02 -36.50
CA LEU A 980 46.32 3.04 -36.71
C LEU A 980 46.93 4.43 -36.96
N HIS A 981 47.99 4.81 -36.23
CA HIS A 981 48.72 6.06 -36.50
C HIS A 981 49.40 6.01 -37.88
N LYS A 982 50.01 4.89 -38.28
CA LYS A 982 50.54 4.68 -39.66
C LYS A 982 49.45 4.75 -40.73
N LEU A 983 48.19 4.46 -40.38
CA LEU A 983 47.01 4.56 -41.25
C LEU A 983 46.32 5.94 -41.19
N GLY A 984 46.92 6.95 -40.53
CA GLY A 984 46.36 8.31 -40.45
C GLY A 984 45.23 8.49 -39.43
N THR A 985 45.04 7.53 -38.53
CA THR A 985 44.09 7.62 -37.41
C THR A 985 44.85 7.97 -36.13
N HIS A 986 44.68 9.20 -35.63
CA HIS A 986 45.40 9.75 -34.48
C HIS A 986 44.48 10.34 -33.40
N THR A 987 43.15 10.35 -33.61
CA THR A 987 42.18 10.96 -32.68
C THR A 987 40.93 10.09 -32.46
N PHE A 988 40.38 10.12 -31.24
CA PHE A 988 39.19 9.35 -30.85
C PHE A 988 37.98 9.67 -31.76
N ILE A 989 37.83 10.93 -32.19
CA ILE A 989 36.76 11.37 -33.10
C ILE A 989 36.81 10.71 -34.49
N GLN A 990 37.98 10.24 -34.94
CA GLN A 990 38.08 9.49 -36.20
C GLN A 990 37.48 8.09 -36.04
N ILE A 991 37.82 7.38 -34.96
CA ILE A 991 37.28 6.04 -34.65
C ILE A 991 35.79 6.12 -34.34
N ALA A 992 35.36 7.12 -33.56
CA ALA A 992 33.98 7.39 -33.21
C ALA A 992 33.06 7.70 -34.41
N ARG A 993 33.62 7.91 -35.60
CA ARG A 993 32.92 8.23 -36.87
C ARG A 993 33.09 7.17 -37.96
N TRP A 994 33.75 6.04 -37.69
CA TRP A 994 33.86 4.94 -38.66
C TRP A 994 32.48 4.37 -39.01
N LYS A 995 32.22 4.19 -40.30
CA LYS A 995 31.05 3.44 -40.80
C LYS A 995 31.39 1.95 -40.93
N PRO A 996 30.42 1.04 -41.12
CA PRO A 996 30.69 -0.40 -41.31
C PRO A 996 31.74 -0.69 -42.40
N GLU A 997 31.70 0.05 -43.51
CA GLU A 997 32.63 -0.10 -44.62
C GLU A 997 34.06 0.36 -44.25
N ASP A 998 34.19 1.25 -43.26
CA ASP A 998 35.49 1.70 -42.76
C ASP A 998 36.04 0.71 -41.73
N ILE A 999 35.18 0.11 -40.90
CA ILE A 999 35.57 -1.01 -40.01
C ILE A 999 36.19 -2.13 -40.84
N GLU A 1000 35.56 -2.55 -41.95
CA GLU A 1000 36.08 -3.62 -42.81
C GLU A 1000 37.41 -3.26 -43.48
N LYS A 1001 37.55 -2.03 -44.01
CA LYS A 1001 38.79 -1.54 -44.61
C LYS A 1001 39.93 -1.45 -43.59
N ILE A 1002 39.65 -1.05 -42.35
CA ILE A 1002 40.65 -0.94 -41.29
C ILE A 1002 41.00 -2.33 -40.74
N ALA A 1003 40.01 -3.18 -40.46
CA ALA A 1003 40.20 -4.57 -40.03
C ALA A 1003 41.12 -5.35 -40.99
N LYS A 1004 40.86 -5.25 -42.31
CA LYS A 1004 41.71 -5.84 -43.35
C LYS A 1004 43.14 -5.30 -43.39
N LYS A 1005 43.37 -4.06 -42.95
CA LYS A 1005 44.70 -3.43 -42.82
C LYS A 1005 45.36 -3.62 -41.45
N LEU A 1006 44.62 -4.14 -40.46
CA LEU A 1006 45.11 -4.54 -39.14
C LEU A 1006 45.27 -6.06 -39.00
N GLU A 1007 45.09 -6.82 -40.11
CA GLU A 1007 45.17 -8.29 -40.15
C GLU A 1007 44.29 -8.93 -39.05
N THR A 1008 43.06 -8.45 -38.91
CA THR A 1008 42.15 -8.77 -37.80
C THR A 1008 40.69 -8.82 -38.30
N ASP A 1009 39.84 -9.65 -37.67
CA ASP A 1009 38.42 -9.77 -38.01
C ASP A 1009 37.66 -8.43 -37.83
N PRO A 1010 36.81 -8.01 -38.79
CA PRO A 1010 35.88 -6.88 -38.58
C PRO A 1010 34.96 -7.09 -37.37
N GLU A 1011 34.55 -8.34 -37.11
CA GLU A 1011 33.76 -8.71 -35.94
C GLU A 1011 34.51 -8.55 -34.63
N ARG A 1012 35.84 -8.50 -34.61
CA ARG A 1012 36.58 -8.18 -33.37
C ARG A 1012 36.36 -6.72 -32.96
N ILE A 1013 36.50 -5.79 -33.91
CA ILE A 1013 36.30 -4.35 -33.67
C ILE A 1013 34.85 -4.06 -33.23
N LYS A 1014 33.87 -4.80 -33.76
CA LYS A 1014 32.46 -4.76 -33.32
C LYS A 1014 32.26 -5.34 -31.91
N ARG A 1015 32.76 -6.56 -31.64
CA ARG A 1015 32.64 -7.25 -30.33
C ARG A 1015 33.31 -6.48 -29.19
N GLU A 1016 34.50 -5.91 -29.43
CA GLU A 1016 35.24 -5.06 -28.48
C GLU A 1016 34.71 -3.61 -28.43
N LYS A 1017 33.68 -3.27 -29.23
CA LYS A 1017 32.93 -2.00 -29.22
C LYS A 1017 33.78 -0.74 -29.37
N TRP A 1018 34.86 -0.78 -30.16
CA TRP A 1018 35.86 0.31 -30.26
C TRP A 1018 35.24 1.68 -30.56
N ILE A 1019 34.18 1.77 -31.37
CA ILE A 1019 33.49 3.02 -31.72
C ILE A 1019 32.77 3.64 -30.50
N ALA A 1020 32.12 2.83 -29.67
CA ALA A 1020 31.39 3.31 -28.50
C ALA A 1020 32.35 3.77 -27.39
N ASP A 1021 33.44 3.02 -27.18
CA ASP A 1021 34.47 3.41 -26.21
C ASP A 1021 35.30 4.60 -26.73
N ALA A 1022 35.48 4.76 -28.06
CA ALA A 1022 36.04 5.98 -28.65
C ALA A 1022 35.15 7.22 -28.43
N LYS A 1023 33.82 7.11 -28.58
CA LYS A 1023 32.89 8.20 -28.23
C LYS A 1023 33.00 8.59 -26.75
N LYS A 1024 33.11 7.60 -25.86
CA LYS A 1024 33.30 7.80 -24.41
C LYS A 1024 34.64 8.47 -24.08
N GLN A 1025 35.75 8.01 -24.66
CA GLN A 1025 37.07 8.63 -24.48
C GLN A 1025 37.13 10.06 -25.07
N HIS A 1026 36.44 10.31 -26.19
CA HIS A 1026 36.29 11.67 -26.73
C HIS A 1026 35.58 12.60 -25.74
N TYR A 1027 34.41 12.18 -25.24
CA TYR A 1027 33.65 12.94 -24.25
C TYR A 1027 34.46 13.19 -22.96
N GLN A 1028 35.21 12.18 -22.49
CA GLN A 1028 36.07 12.32 -21.31
C GLN A 1028 37.27 13.26 -21.50
N LYS A 1029 37.81 13.42 -22.73
CA LYS A 1029 38.94 14.32 -23.01
C LYS A 1029 38.52 15.74 -23.43
N TYR A 1030 37.39 15.87 -24.14
CA TYR A 1030 36.99 17.12 -24.81
C TYR A 1030 35.64 17.69 -24.34
N GLY A 1031 34.85 16.95 -23.54
CA GLY A 1031 33.51 17.37 -23.09
C GLY A 1031 32.40 17.32 -24.17
N GLU A 1032 32.78 17.18 -25.45
CA GLU A 1032 31.85 17.12 -26.58
C GLU A 1032 31.25 15.72 -26.76
N ARG A 1033 29.91 15.65 -26.86
CA ARG A 1033 29.13 14.43 -27.11
C ARG A 1033 28.94 14.22 -28.61
N LEU A 1034 29.30 13.03 -29.11
CA LEU A 1034 29.30 12.64 -30.53
C LEU A 1034 28.23 11.59 -30.87
#